data_AF-A0A3D1ZGN4-F1
#
_entry.id   AF-A0A3D1ZGN4-F1
#
_cell.length_a   1.000
_cell.length_b   1.000
_cell.length_c   1.000
_cell.angle_alpha   90.00
_cell.angle_beta   90.00
_cell.angle_gamma   90.00
#
_symmetry.space_group_name_H-M   'P 1'
#
loop_
_entity.id
_entity.type
_entity.pdbx_description
1 polymer ?
#
loop_
_entity_poly.entity_id
_entity_poly.type
_entity_poly.pdbx_seq_one_letter_code
_entity_poly.pdbx_strand_id
1 'polypeptide(L)'
;MVDSSDQGGALSDLVAIEYSEGISGAMCAKALADLGADVIKIEPPEGNALRHSGPFPNGELDPEASGQFLYLNANKRGVTIDLHSENGRQRLDSLLETADFFVTDISSADAKALEISHEYLETTHPLLICASVTPFGNSGPYKDYQGTDLIVWHMGGMGWETPGFAVTDPPNEPPLRGRGNMAMLLAGWTAALASMIALFYREKYGVGQDVDISALESVANHIRGNFSMHSYDPGSVPETREKAFFSWVWPCKDGHVSAAFTLDHWWASLVEVMGSPEWATNTEYAGFAGRRENAAVIEVLVHEWMKDQTRGELYEKLQSAGVPCFPVQSTSEVMDSPHYKAREFFVNQEHPKAGSVTQPGPPIRLSETPWKLRRPAPILGQHNDDIPNGVRIPEKVSAVSQLIHPTGTMNRPLEGIRIVDFGWILSVPHCGAWLGSLGAEVIRVESNARLELGRRGVIGGADGISGVNRGSNWNGLNYSKLGATLNLRNPEAKTLVEELVATSDVVMENFATGVLERLGLGYSHLRTIKPDLVMISGSTMGVTGPDRNSTGWGPNVCSYAGQPFLTGYEGGSPQNLGGNWPDYLVGTIMAFSILSTLWHRNKTGQGQYIEVAMAETISSMIPEAFLEYSMTGQQVERIGNHDPDMAPHNVYPCLGDDAWVALAVRSDEEWRSLCQVMGHPELSHDAKFAAPESRKTNEKELDRLVGEWCATRTNSAITASLQAKKIPAGSVMNVVDLLADPHMIARGYVVEMDHPEVGKRSVAGLPISFSAMPQLPYFSAPLLGQHNDFVFGDLLGHNPERVQKLKHSQAIY
;
A
#
# COMPACT_ATOMS: atom_id res chain seq x y z
N MET A 1 10.94 -25.59 33.14
CA MET A 1 11.41 -24.19 33.03
C MET A 1 11.25 -23.82 31.58
N VAL A 2 10.21 -23.04 31.27
CA VAL A 2 10.02 -22.46 29.93
C VAL A 2 11.06 -21.33 29.83
N ASP A 3 11.84 -21.36 28.76
CA ASP A 3 12.89 -20.38 28.48
C ASP A 3 12.25 -18.99 28.41
N SER A 4 12.63 -18.09 29.33
CA SER A 4 12.08 -16.73 29.43
C SER A 4 12.65 -15.78 28.37
N SER A 5 13.26 -16.32 27.31
CA SER A 5 13.90 -15.59 26.21
C SER A 5 13.05 -15.52 24.92
N ASP A 6 11.94 -16.28 24.85
CA ASP A 6 11.01 -16.20 23.72
C ASP A 6 9.81 -15.29 24.08
N GLN A 7 10.06 -13.98 24.13
CA GLN A 7 8.97 -13.01 24.10
C GLN A 7 8.26 -13.19 22.74
N GLY A 8 7.04 -13.72 22.77
CA GLY A 8 6.22 -13.91 21.58
C GLY A 8 5.98 -12.60 20.81
N GLY A 9 5.64 -12.70 19.53
CA GLY A 9 5.29 -11.52 18.72
C GLY A 9 4.03 -10.80 19.22
N ALA A 10 3.77 -9.60 18.69
CA ALA A 10 2.61 -8.77 19.04
C ALA A 10 1.26 -9.49 18.90
N LEU A 11 1.17 -10.49 18.01
CA LEU A 11 -0.03 -11.28 17.71
C LEU A 11 0.09 -12.75 18.14
N SER A 12 1.00 -13.07 19.06
CA SER A 12 1.32 -14.46 19.45
C SER A 12 0.18 -15.24 20.12
N ASP A 13 -0.90 -14.57 20.52
CA ASP A 13 -2.11 -15.18 21.07
C ASP A 13 -3.19 -15.47 20.02
N LEU A 14 -2.97 -15.10 18.75
CA LEU A 14 -3.94 -15.24 17.66
C LEU A 14 -3.61 -16.43 16.76
N VAL A 15 -4.66 -17.08 16.25
CA VAL A 15 -4.58 -18.19 15.30
C VAL A 15 -5.26 -17.82 13.98
N ALA A 16 -4.59 -18.06 12.86
CA ALA A 16 -5.15 -17.86 11.53
C ALA A 16 -5.06 -19.14 10.71
N ILE A 17 -6.15 -19.47 10.01
CA ILE A 17 -6.20 -20.53 9.03
C ILE A 17 -6.23 -19.87 7.65
N GLU A 18 -5.31 -20.27 6.78
CA GLU A 18 -5.19 -19.74 5.43
C GLU A 18 -5.51 -20.84 4.42
N TYR A 19 -6.53 -20.62 3.60
CA TYR A 19 -6.79 -21.37 2.37
C TYR A 19 -6.85 -20.40 1.21
N SER A 20 -5.67 -20.03 0.73
CA SER A 20 -5.46 -19.15 -0.42
C SER A 20 -4.75 -19.91 -1.54
N GLU A 21 -5.04 -19.56 -2.78
CA GLU A 21 -4.32 -19.99 -3.97
C GLU A 21 -3.38 -18.91 -4.52
N GLY A 22 -3.68 -17.63 -4.24
CA GLY A 22 -2.97 -16.48 -4.77
C GLY A 22 -2.10 -15.73 -3.76
N ILE A 23 -1.54 -14.61 -4.25
CA ILE A 23 -0.57 -13.78 -3.53
C ILE A 23 -1.24 -12.96 -2.44
N SER A 24 -2.44 -12.43 -2.68
CA SER A 24 -3.10 -11.50 -1.75
C SER A 24 -3.48 -12.16 -0.44
N GLY A 25 -4.10 -13.35 -0.47
CA GLY A 25 -4.42 -14.11 0.73
C GLY A 25 -3.15 -14.54 1.47
N ALA A 26 -2.15 -15.03 0.73
CA ALA A 26 -0.87 -15.43 1.31
C ALA A 26 -0.11 -14.27 1.97
N MET A 27 -0.15 -13.06 1.39
CA MET A 27 0.45 -11.86 1.94
C MET A 27 -0.29 -11.36 3.20
N CYS A 28 -1.62 -11.42 3.21
CA CYS A 28 -2.42 -11.12 4.41
C CYS A 28 -2.01 -12.02 5.59
N ALA A 29 -1.99 -13.34 5.35
CA ALA A 29 -1.59 -14.32 6.35
C ALA A 29 -0.10 -14.18 6.74
N LYS A 30 0.78 -13.79 5.81
CA LYS A 30 2.18 -13.46 6.09
C LYS A 30 2.31 -12.31 7.07
N ALA A 31 1.57 -11.22 6.87
CA ALA A 31 1.65 -10.07 7.77
C ALA A 31 1.27 -10.45 9.22
N LEU A 32 0.26 -11.31 9.39
CA LEU A 32 -0.13 -11.86 10.70
C LEU A 32 0.95 -12.77 11.28
N ALA A 33 1.48 -13.71 10.49
CA ALA A 33 2.56 -14.61 10.89
C ALA A 33 3.82 -13.84 11.30
N ASP A 34 4.20 -12.82 10.54
CA ASP A 34 5.38 -12.01 10.81
C ASP A 34 5.29 -11.31 12.17
N LEU A 35 4.09 -10.85 12.56
CA LEU A 35 3.87 -10.27 13.89
C LEU A 35 3.59 -11.30 15.00
N GLY A 36 3.70 -12.60 14.72
CA GLY A 36 3.71 -13.65 15.74
C GLY A 36 2.52 -14.60 15.74
N ALA A 37 1.47 -14.32 14.96
CA ALA A 37 0.29 -15.19 14.92
C ALA A 37 0.66 -16.61 14.48
N ASP A 38 -0.06 -17.59 15.02
CA ASP A 38 0.08 -18.98 14.61
C ASP A 38 -0.76 -19.23 13.35
N VAL A 39 -0.09 -19.16 12.21
CA VAL A 39 -0.72 -19.29 10.89
C VAL A 39 -0.55 -20.71 10.36
N ILE A 40 -1.68 -21.35 10.05
CA ILE A 40 -1.72 -22.65 9.38
C ILE A 40 -2.18 -22.45 7.94
N LYS A 41 -1.26 -22.66 6.99
CA LYS A 41 -1.58 -22.75 5.57
C LYS A 41 -2.11 -24.14 5.26
N ILE A 42 -3.31 -24.18 4.69
CA ILE A 42 -3.93 -25.34 4.11
C ILE A 42 -3.64 -25.34 2.62
N GLU A 43 -3.15 -26.47 2.14
CA GLU A 43 -2.92 -26.72 0.72
C GLU A 43 -3.73 -27.95 0.28
N PRO A 44 -4.16 -28.03 -0.98
CA PRO A 44 -4.66 -29.28 -1.52
C PRO A 44 -3.52 -30.32 -1.57
N PRO A 45 -3.81 -31.63 -1.68
CA PRO A 45 -2.79 -32.68 -1.69
C PRO A 45 -1.71 -32.53 -2.77
N GLU A 46 -2.04 -31.91 -3.90
CA GLU A 46 -1.14 -31.58 -5.00
C GLU A 46 -0.28 -30.32 -4.74
N GLY A 47 -0.59 -29.56 -3.69
CA GLY A 47 0.08 -28.31 -3.33
C GLY A 47 -0.54 -27.05 -3.93
N ASN A 48 -0.19 -25.91 -3.35
CA ASN A 48 -0.67 -24.60 -3.78
C ASN A 48 -0.07 -24.16 -5.14
N ALA A 49 -0.84 -23.42 -5.94
CA ALA A 49 -0.42 -22.93 -7.26
C ALA A 49 0.88 -22.08 -7.25
N LEU A 50 1.13 -21.30 -6.19
CA LEU A 50 2.34 -20.49 -6.04
C LEU A 50 3.62 -21.35 -5.99
N ARG A 51 3.53 -22.63 -5.65
CA ARG A 51 4.67 -23.55 -5.72
C ARG A 51 5.26 -23.65 -7.13
N HIS A 52 4.45 -23.39 -8.16
CA HIS A 52 4.89 -23.40 -9.55
C HIS A 52 5.20 -22.01 -10.10
N SER A 53 5.14 -20.97 -9.25
CA SER A 53 5.49 -19.60 -9.63
C SER A 53 6.93 -19.32 -9.25
N GLY A 54 7.75 -18.90 -10.22
CA GLY A 54 9.15 -18.55 -9.99
C GLY A 54 9.32 -17.33 -9.07
N PRO A 55 10.56 -16.95 -8.76
CA PRO A 55 11.81 -17.51 -9.26
C PRO A 55 12.14 -18.88 -8.63
N PHE A 56 13.10 -19.60 -9.22
CA PHE A 56 13.58 -20.89 -8.70
C PHE A 56 15.12 -20.92 -8.62
N PRO A 57 15.71 -21.68 -7.68
CA PRO A 57 17.16 -21.92 -7.66
C PRO A 57 17.67 -22.43 -9.00
N ASN A 58 18.71 -21.79 -9.54
CA ASN A 58 19.29 -22.08 -10.86
C ASN A 58 18.32 -21.99 -12.05
N GLY A 59 17.12 -21.42 -11.88
CA GLY A 59 16.09 -21.33 -12.93
C GLY A 59 15.38 -22.65 -13.26
N GLU A 60 15.55 -23.70 -12.43
CA GLU A 60 14.90 -25.00 -12.63
C GLU A 60 13.64 -25.10 -11.78
N LEU A 61 12.50 -25.44 -12.39
CA LEU A 61 11.23 -25.58 -11.67
C LEU A 61 11.32 -26.71 -10.63
N ASP A 62 11.23 -26.35 -9.36
CA ASP A 62 11.04 -27.24 -8.21
C ASP A 62 9.90 -26.68 -7.35
N PRO A 63 8.76 -27.40 -7.23
CA PRO A 63 7.61 -26.97 -6.43
C PRO A 63 7.90 -26.74 -4.94
N GLU A 64 9.01 -27.25 -4.42
CA GLU A 64 9.45 -27.02 -3.04
C GLU A 64 10.49 -25.90 -2.92
N ALA A 65 10.83 -25.24 -4.03
CA ALA A 65 11.85 -24.19 -4.06
C ALA A 65 11.38 -22.91 -4.77
N SER A 66 10.09 -22.73 -5.02
CA SER A 66 9.53 -21.45 -5.49
C SER A 66 9.85 -20.30 -4.53
N GLY A 67 10.63 -19.32 -4.98
CA GLY A 67 10.96 -18.14 -4.20
C GLY A 67 9.72 -17.37 -3.74
N GLN A 68 8.70 -17.27 -4.59
CA GLN A 68 7.45 -16.60 -4.24
C GLN A 68 6.72 -17.33 -3.11
N PHE A 69 6.62 -18.66 -3.18
CA PHE A 69 6.04 -19.46 -2.10
C PHE A 69 6.87 -19.35 -0.80
N LEU A 70 8.20 -19.41 -0.91
CA LEU A 70 9.10 -19.33 0.24
C LEU A 70 9.00 -17.98 0.98
N TYR A 71 8.86 -16.89 0.24
CA TYR A 71 8.70 -15.55 0.84
C TYR A 71 7.35 -15.38 1.51
N LEU A 72 6.27 -15.74 0.81
CA LEU A 72 4.90 -15.55 1.30
C LEU A 72 4.54 -16.50 2.45
N ASN A 73 5.21 -17.64 2.59
CA ASN A 73 4.84 -18.67 3.57
C ASN A 73 5.88 -18.90 4.67
N ALA A 74 6.95 -18.10 4.71
CA ALA A 74 7.81 -18.00 5.89
C ALA A 74 6.98 -17.70 7.16
N ASN A 75 7.45 -18.17 8.31
CA ASN A 75 6.76 -18.07 9.60
C ASN A 75 5.44 -18.87 9.76
N LYS A 76 4.99 -19.62 8.74
CA LYS A 76 3.75 -20.41 8.78
C LYS A 76 3.99 -21.91 9.01
N ARG A 77 2.95 -22.65 9.39
CA ARG A 77 2.88 -24.11 9.34
C ARG A 77 2.03 -24.54 8.15
N GLY A 78 2.44 -25.58 7.44
CA GLY A 78 1.73 -26.12 6.27
C GLY A 78 1.16 -27.51 6.52
N VAL A 79 -0.10 -27.71 6.14
CA VAL A 79 -0.81 -29.00 6.14
C VAL A 79 -1.51 -29.22 4.79
N THR A 80 -1.67 -30.47 4.39
CA THR A 80 -2.48 -30.83 3.22
C THR A 80 -3.86 -31.30 3.65
N ILE A 81 -4.92 -30.73 3.07
CA ILE A 81 -6.31 -31.14 3.31
C ILE A 81 -7.04 -31.18 1.97
N ASP A 82 -7.63 -32.34 1.65
CA ASP A 82 -8.51 -32.50 0.50
C ASP A 82 -9.92 -32.03 0.85
N LEU A 83 -10.26 -30.79 0.50
CA LEU A 83 -11.57 -30.19 0.77
C LEU A 83 -12.70 -30.76 -0.12
N HIS A 84 -12.39 -31.56 -1.14
CA HIS A 84 -13.42 -32.31 -1.88
C HIS A 84 -13.89 -33.53 -1.10
N SER A 85 -13.08 -34.04 -0.17
CA SER A 85 -13.44 -35.14 0.72
C SER A 85 -14.21 -34.67 1.97
N GLU A 86 -15.17 -35.47 2.44
CA GLU A 86 -15.91 -35.21 3.68
C GLU A 86 -14.97 -35.13 4.89
N ASN A 87 -13.97 -36.01 4.95
CA ASN A 87 -12.97 -36.01 6.03
C ASN A 87 -12.14 -34.71 6.04
N GLY A 88 -11.73 -34.23 4.86
CA GLY A 88 -10.99 -32.98 4.76
C GLY A 88 -11.83 -31.78 5.18
N ARG A 89 -13.12 -31.73 4.82
CA ARG A 89 -14.05 -30.70 5.31
C ARG A 89 -14.23 -30.73 6.82
N GLN A 90 -14.39 -31.92 7.42
CA GLN A 90 -14.43 -32.08 8.88
C GLN A 90 -13.14 -31.64 9.57
N ARG A 91 -11.98 -31.92 8.96
CA ARG A 91 -10.68 -31.50 9.47
C ARG A 91 -10.52 -29.98 9.44
N LEU A 92 -10.92 -29.32 8.35
CA LEU A 92 -10.95 -27.86 8.26
C LEU A 92 -11.86 -27.28 9.35
N ASP A 93 -13.08 -27.81 9.48
CA ASP A 93 -14.05 -27.35 10.49
C ASP A 93 -13.46 -27.38 11.91
N SER A 94 -12.77 -28.46 12.28
CA SER A 94 -12.07 -28.58 13.56
C SER A 94 -10.95 -27.55 13.76
N LEU A 95 -10.24 -27.16 12.69
CA LEU A 95 -9.24 -26.09 12.75
C LEU A 95 -9.92 -24.73 13.01
N LEU A 96 -11.04 -24.47 12.32
CA LEU A 96 -11.79 -23.23 12.40
C LEU A 96 -12.43 -22.99 13.77
N GLU A 97 -12.83 -24.03 14.51
CA GLU A 97 -13.34 -23.91 15.89
C GLU A 97 -12.40 -23.10 16.81
N THR A 98 -11.10 -23.21 16.55
CA THR A 98 -10.06 -22.58 17.36
C THR A 98 -9.51 -21.30 16.74
N ALA A 99 -9.76 -21.06 15.45
CA ALA A 99 -9.21 -19.92 14.72
C ALA A 99 -9.81 -18.58 15.16
N ASP A 100 -9.04 -17.51 14.96
CA ASP A 100 -9.53 -16.14 14.97
C ASP A 100 -9.85 -15.65 13.57
N PHE A 101 -9.01 -16.04 12.61
CA PHE A 101 -9.11 -15.65 11.21
C PHE A 101 -9.20 -16.86 10.28
N PHE A 102 -10.00 -16.72 9.24
CA PHE A 102 -9.94 -17.53 8.04
C PHE A 102 -9.63 -16.63 6.85
N VAL A 103 -8.49 -16.85 6.20
CA VAL A 103 -8.01 -16.02 5.08
C VAL A 103 -8.12 -16.81 3.79
N THR A 104 -8.77 -16.24 2.78
CA THR A 104 -8.90 -16.85 1.46
C THR A 104 -8.88 -15.82 0.33
N ASP A 105 -8.51 -16.26 -0.87
CA ASP A 105 -8.56 -15.47 -2.10
C ASP A 105 -9.18 -16.22 -3.29
N ILE A 106 -9.89 -17.32 -3.00
CA ILE A 106 -10.66 -18.04 -4.01
C ILE A 106 -11.96 -17.30 -4.33
N SER A 107 -12.57 -17.60 -5.48
CA SER A 107 -13.83 -16.96 -5.84
C SER A 107 -14.98 -17.38 -4.92
N SER A 108 -16.00 -16.52 -4.79
CA SER A 108 -17.24 -16.88 -4.10
C SER A 108 -17.89 -18.17 -4.63
N ALA A 109 -17.72 -18.47 -5.93
CA ALA A 109 -18.24 -19.71 -6.52
C ALA A 109 -17.45 -20.94 -6.05
N ASP A 110 -16.13 -20.84 -6.00
CA ASP A 110 -15.25 -21.94 -5.54
C ASP A 110 -15.43 -22.17 -4.04
N ALA A 111 -15.53 -21.10 -3.25
CA ALA A 111 -15.83 -21.19 -1.82
C ALA A 111 -17.17 -21.89 -1.55
N LYS A 112 -18.19 -21.64 -2.38
CA LYS A 112 -19.48 -22.37 -2.32
C LYS A 112 -19.33 -23.83 -2.70
N ALA A 113 -18.57 -24.13 -3.75
CA ALA A 113 -18.33 -25.51 -4.20
C ALA A 113 -17.57 -26.34 -3.16
N LEU A 114 -16.72 -25.69 -2.34
CA LEU A 114 -15.95 -26.33 -1.27
C LEU A 114 -16.65 -26.32 0.11
N GLU A 115 -17.86 -25.77 0.21
CA GLU A 115 -18.61 -25.61 1.47
C GLU A 115 -17.85 -24.74 2.52
N ILE A 116 -17.13 -23.72 2.05
CA ILE A 116 -16.36 -22.77 2.89
C ILE A 116 -16.73 -21.31 2.61
N SER A 117 -17.87 -21.09 1.94
CA SER A 117 -18.45 -19.76 1.72
C SER A 117 -18.74 -19.05 3.05
N HIS A 118 -18.68 -17.73 3.04
CA HIS A 118 -19.04 -16.92 4.20
C HIS A 118 -20.41 -17.30 4.79
N GLU A 119 -21.45 -17.47 3.96
CA GLU A 119 -22.81 -17.76 4.45
C GLU A 119 -22.86 -19.07 5.27
N TYR A 120 -22.01 -20.04 4.91
CA TYR A 120 -21.83 -21.28 5.65
C TYR A 120 -21.06 -21.03 6.95
N LEU A 121 -19.91 -20.36 6.87
CA LEU A 121 -19.02 -20.10 8.00
C LEU A 121 -19.62 -19.18 9.07
N GLU A 122 -20.46 -18.22 8.69
CA GLU A 122 -21.17 -17.36 9.65
C GLU A 122 -22.13 -18.17 10.54
N THR A 123 -22.75 -19.20 9.96
CA THR A 123 -23.69 -20.08 10.66
C THR A 123 -22.96 -21.05 11.59
N THR A 124 -21.82 -21.60 11.17
CA THR A 124 -21.08 -22.64 11.90
C THR A 124 -20.03 -22.07 12.87
N HIS A 125 -19.42 -20.94 12.53
CA HIS A 125 -18.34 -20.27 13.28
C HIS A 125 -18.62 -18.76 13.46
N PRO A 126 -19.66 -18.36 14.22
CA PRO A 126 -20.14 -16.97 14.28
C PRO A 126 -19.16 -15.95 14.89
N LEU A 127 -18.03 -16.40 15.45
CA LEU A 127 -16.96 -15.54 15.98
C LEU A 127 -15.73 -15.48 15.05
N LEU A 128 -15.76 -16.21 13.94
CA LEU A 128 -14.67 -16.23 12.97
C LEU A 128 -14.65 -14.94 12.16
N ILE A 129 -13.46 -14.44 11.88
CA ILE A 129 -13.24 -13.33 10.96
C ILE A 129 -12.80 -13.93 9.62
N CYS A 130 -13.67 -13.89 8.63
CA CYS A 130 -13.39 -14.40 7.29
C CYS A 130 -12.88 -13.24 6.43
N ALA A 131 -11.60 -13.24 6.07
CA ALA A 131 -11.02 -12.25 5.17
C ALA A 131 -10.90 -12.85 3.76
N SER A 132 -11.73 -12.32 2.86
CA SER A 132 -11.81 -12.75 1.46
C SER A 132 -11.21 -11.68 0.56
N VAL A 133 -10.16 -12.00 -0.19
CA VAL A 133 -9.49 -11.06 -1.11
C VAL A 133 -9.64 -11.52 -2.54
N THR A 134 -10.45 -10.83 -3.34
CA THR A 134 -10.64 -11.19 -4.75
C THR A 134 -10.35 -9.99 -5.66
N PRO A 135 -10.13 -10.20 -6.98
CA PRO A 135 -9.74 -9.11 -7.87
C PRO A 135 -10.70 -7.90 -7.84
N PHE A 136 -12.00 -8.15 -7.69
CA PHE A 136 -13.06 -7.14 -7.71
C PHE A 136 -13.96 -7.16 -6.46
N GLY A 137 -13.60 -7.93 -5.43
CA GLY A 137 -14.47 -8.17 -4.28
C GLY A 137 -15.69 -9.04 -4.60
N ASN A 138 -16.42 -9.46 -3.57
CA ASN A 138 -17.54 -10.40 -3.66
C ASN A 138 -18.90 -9.74 -3.95
N SER A 139 -18.91 -8.42 -4.20
CA SER A 139 -20.13 -7.64 -4.46
C SER A 139 -19.94 -6.63 -5.61
N GLY A 140 -21.06 -6.07 -6.08
CA GLY A 140 -21.09 -5.15 -7.23
C GLY A 140 -21.05 -5.84 -8.60
N PRO A 141 -21.11 -5.07 -9.71
CA PRO A 141 -21.25 -5.60 -11.06
C PRO A 141 -20.05 -6.41 -11.58
N TYR A 142 -18.83 -6.13 -11.10
CA TYR A 142 -17.60 -6.80 -11.55
C TYR A 142 -17.18 -7.98 -10.67
N LYS A 143 -17.96 -8.37 -9.65
CA LYS A 143 -17.57 -9.44 -8.71
C LYS A 143 -17.18 -10.77 -9.37
N ASP A 144 -17.71 -11.05 -10.56
CA ASP A 144 -17.46 -12.29 -11.32
C ASP A 144 -16.44 -12.10 -12.46
N TYR A 145 -15.85 -10.91 -12.58
CA TYR A 145 -14.79 -10.63 -13.55
C TYR A 145 -13.52 -11.37 -13.16
N GLN A 146 -12.77 -11.79 -14.18
CA GLN A 146 -11.45 -12.36 -14.04
C GLN A 146 -10.41 -11.26 -13.96
N GLY A 147 -9.48 -11.38 -13.03
CA GLY A 147 -8.39 -10.41 -12.85
C GLY A 147 -7.06 -11.11 -12.64
N THR A 148 -6.01 -10.44 -13.10
CA THR A 148 -4.61 -10.68 -12.75
C THR A 148 -4.04 -9.38 -12.18
N ASP A 149 -2.80 -9.39 -11.71
CA ASP A 149 -2.08 -8.19 -11.29
C ASP A 149 -2.19 -7.06 -12.34
N LEU A 150 -1.93 -7.37 -13.61
CA LEU A 150 -2.07 -6.43 -14.73
C LEU A 150 -3.49 -5.84 -14.80
N ILE A 151 -4.53 -6.68 -14.77
CA ILE A 151 -5.90 -6.20 -14.97
C ILE A 151 -6.33 -5.25 -13.87
N VAL A 152 -6.11 -5.60 -12.60
CA VAL A 152 -6.52 -4.73 -11.50
C VAL A 152 -5.60 -3.50 -11.37
N TRP A 153 -4.33 -3.59 -11.79
CA TRP A 153 -3.42 -2.44 -11.84
C TRP A 153 -3.93 -1.34 -12.78
N HIS A 154 -4.37 -1.76 -13.98
CA HIS A 154 -4.86 -0.85 -15.00
C HIS A 154 -6.30 -0.39 -14.76
N MET A 155 -7.19 -1.29 -14.33
CA MET A 155 -8.55 -0.89 -13.95
C MET A 155 -8.56 -0.03 -12.69
N GLY A 156 -7.61 -0.20 -11.77
CA GLY A 156 -7.47 0.64 -10.56
C GLY A 156 -6.82 2.00 -10.81
N GLY A 157 -6.48 2.30 -12.06
CA GLY A 157 -5.96 3.59 -12.53
C GLY A 157 -4.48 3.88 -12.27
N MET A 158 -3.79 3.05 -11.48
CA MET A 158 -2.33 3.14 -11.33
C MET A 158 -1.60 2.98 -12.67
N GLY A 159 -2.13 2.14 -13.57
CA GLY A 159 -1.60 1.97 -14.91
C GLY A 159 -1.63 3.26 -15.74
N TRP A 160 -2.75 3.99 -15.73
CA TRP A 160 -2.89 5.27 -16.44
C TRP A 160 -1.92 6.34 -15.89
N GLU A 161 -1.69 6.31 -14.58
CA GLU A 161 -0.75 7.22 -13.93
C GLU A 161 0.73 6.91 -14.24
N THR A 162 1.04 5.75 -14.83
CA THR A 162 2.41 5.26 -15.04
C THR A 162 2.78 5.24 -16.53
N PRO A 163 3.94 5.80 -16.94
CA PRO A 163 4.98 6.44 -16.13
C PRO A 163 4.56 7.70 -15.37
N GLY A 164 5.07 7.87 -14.15
CA GLY A 164 4.82 9.04 -13.32
C GLY A 164 5.46 10.30 -13.93
N PHE A 165 4.61 11.26 -14.32
CA PHE A 165 4.99 12.60 -14.82
C PHE A 165 5.81 12.62 -16.13
N ALA A 166 5.87 11.52 -16.88
CA ALA A 166 6.66 11.42 -18.10
C ALA A 166 6.00 10.49 -19.13
N VAL A 167 5.09 11.02 -19.95
CA VAL A 167 4.62 10.32 -21.16
C VAL A 167 4.81 11.26 -22.33
N THR A 168 5.74 10.91 -23.22
CA THR A 168 6.13 11.76 -24.35
C THR A 168 5.25 11.50 -25.56
N ASP A 169 4.86 10.24 -25.78
CA ASP A 169 4.02 9.84 -26.92
C ASP A 169 2.89 8.90 -26.46
N PRO A 170 1.87 9.43 -25.74
CA PRO A 170 0.75 8.62 -25.25
C PRO A 170 0.07 7.77 -26.34
N PRO A 171 -0.08 8.20 -27.60
CA PRO A 171 -0.62 7.36 -28.67
C PRO A 171 0.13 6.05 -28.93
N ASN A 172 1.47 6.05 -28.78
CA ASN A 172 2.32 4.90 -29.11
C ASN A 172 2.89 4.18 -27.89
N GLU A 173 2.93 4.85 -26.74
CA GLU A 173 3.49 4.34 -25.50
C GLU A 173 2.36 3.83 -24.57
N PRO A 174 2.22 2.50 -24.39
CA PRO A 174 1.17 1.96 -23.54
C PRO A 174 1.38 2.38 -22.08
N PRO A 175 0.30 2.68 -21.33
CA PRO A 175 0.38 2.83 -19.89
C PRO A 175 1.04 1.60 -19.26
N LEU A 176 1.83 1.78 -18.21
CA LEU A 176 2.70 0.73 -17.67
C LEU A 176 2.23 0.18 -16.31
N ARG A 177 2.61 -1.06 -16.03
CA ARG A 177 2.55 -1.65 -14.68
C ARG A 177 3.86 -1.51 -13.91
N GLY A 178 3.78 -1.67 -12.59
CA GLY A 178 4.96 -2.02 -11.78
C GLY A 178 5.39 -3.46 -12.04
N ARG A 179 6.69 -3.76 -11.91
CA ARG A 179 7.21 -5.13 -12.04
C ARG A 179 6.74 -6.01 -10.87
N GLY A 180 6.49 -7.29 -11.14
CA GLY A 180 6.08 -8.27 -10.14
C GLY A 180 4.58 -8.26 -9.94
N ASN A 181 4.14 -8.56 -8.71
CA ASN A 181 2.72 -8.68 -8.36
C ASN A 181 2.28 -7.60 -7.35
N MET A 182 2.65 -6.35 -7.62
CA MET A 182 2.42 -5.23 -6.70
C MET A 182 0.94 -5.06 -6.34
N ALA A 183 0.01 -5.16 -7.30
CA ALA A 183 -1.41 -5.02 -7.02
C ALA A 183 -1.90 -6.06 -6.01
N MET A 184 -1.44 -7.30 -6.16
CA MET A 184 -1.84 -8.41 -5.29
C MET A 184 -1.26 -8.24 -3.87
N LEU A 185 -0.01 -7.78 -3.76
CA LEU A 185 0.62 -7.47 -2.48
C LEU A 185 -0.08 -6.30 -1.76
N LEU A 186 -0.48 -5.26 -2.50
CA LEU A 186 -1.24 -4.12 -1.96
C LEU A 186 -2.59 -4.56 -1.38
N ALA A 187 -3.31 -5.44 -2.10
CA ALA A 187 -4.55 -6.03 -1.63
C ALA A 187 -4.33 -6.89 -0.37
N GLY A 188 -3.22 -7.64 -0.30
CA GLY A 188 -2.85 -8.42 0.88
C GLY A 188 -2.59 -7.58 2.12
N TRP A 189 -1.87 -6.45 2.00
CA TRP A 189 -1.71 -5.49 3.11
C TRP A 189 -3.02 -4.86 3.55
N THR A 190 -3.90 -4.55 2.59
CA THR A 190 -5.25 -4.05 2.88
C THR A 190 -6.05 -5.09 3.67
N ALA A 191 -5.99 -6.36 3.30
CA ALA A 191 -6.66 -7.45 3.99
C ALA A 191 -6.09 -7.73 5.39
N ALA A 192 -4.78 -7.58 5.58
CA ALA A 192 -4.16 -7.69 6.91
C ALA A 192 -4.68 -6.60 7.87
N LEU A 193 -4.75 -5.35 7.39
CA LEU A 193 -5.38 -4.26 8.15
C LEU A 193 -6.85 -4.56 8.41
N ALA A 194 -7.61 -4.95 7.40
CA ALA A 194 -9.04 -5.23 7.49
C ALA A 194 -9.35 -6.32 8.53
N SER A 195 -8.52 -7.37 8.58
CA SER A 195 -8.60 -8.44 9.57
C SER A 195 -8.44 -7.90 11.00
N MET A 196 -7.46 -7.03 11.23
CA MET A 196 -7.27 -6.40 12.55
C MET A 196 -8.42 -5.45 12.91
N ILE A 197 -9.00 -4.74 11.95
CA ILE A 197 -10.19 -3.90 12.21
C ILE A 197 -11.37 -4.77 12.68
N ALA A 198 -11.62 -5.88 11.98
CA ALA A 198 -12.65 -6.84 12.35
C ALA A 198 -12.39 -7.50 13.71
N LEU A 199 -11.13 -7.73 14.09
CA LEU A 199 -10.76 -8.22 15.41
C LEU A 199 -11.16 -7.25 16.52
N PHE A 200 -10.90 -5.95 16.34
CA PHE A 200 -11.30 -4.93 17.32
C PHE A 200 -12.83 -4.82 17.44
N TYR A 201 -13.54 -4.95 16.32
CA TYR A 201 -15.01 -5.01 16.36
C TYR A 201 -15.51 -6.23 17.13
N ARG A 202 -14.95 -7.41 16.84
CA ARG A 202 -15.30 -8.65 17.52
C ARG A 202 -15.00 -8.60 19.02
N GLU A 203 -13.85 -8.06 19.43
CA GLU A 203 -13.50 -7.93 20.86
C GLU A 203 -14.51 -7.03 21.60
N LYS A 204 -15.02 -5.99 20.95
CA LYS A 204 -15.95 -5.05 21.56
C LYS A 204 -17.40 -5.54 21.58
N TYR A 205 -17.83 -6.23 20.54
CA TYR A 205 -19.26 -6.56 20.34
C TYR A 205 -19.57 -8.06 20.31
N GLY A 206 -18.55 -8.94 20.31
CA GLY A 206 -18.74 -10.39 20.32
C GLY A 206 -19.24 -10.97 19.01
N VAL A 207 -18.93 -10.34 17.87
CA VAL A 207 -19.45 -10.72 16.55
C VAL A 207 -18.28 -10.90 15.57
N GLY A 208 -18.13 -12.13 15.05
CA GLY A 208 -17.30 -12.40 13.88
C GLY A 208 -17.93 -11.83 12.61
N GLN A 209 -17.24 -11.87 11.47
CA GLN A 209 -17.76 -11.28 10.24
C GLN A 209 -16.95 -11.68 9.01
N ASP A 210 -17.59 -11.63 7.85
CA ASP A 210 -16.90 -11.51 6.57
C ASP A 210 -16.42 -10.09 6.33
N VAL A 211 -15.20 -10.06 5.80
CA VAL A 211 -14.44 -8.91 5.40
C VAL A 211 -14.12 -9.12 3.94
N ASP A 212 -14.76 -8.35 3.06
CA ASP A 212 -14.64 -8.45 1.61
C ASP A 212 -13.70 -7.35 1.09
N ILE A 213 -12.56 -7.77 0.53
CA ILE A 213 -11.51 -6.90 0.01
C ILE A 213 -11.44 -7.02 -1.51
N SER A 214 -11.48 -5.88 -2.19
CA SER A 214 -11.27 -5.78 -3.63
C SER A 214 -9.84 -5.35 -3.95
N ALA A 215 -9.13 -6.13 -4.77
CA ALA A 215 -7.81 -5.74 -5.24
C ALA A 215 -7.86 -4.48 -6.10
N LEU A 216 -8.90 -4.31 -6.92
CA LEU A 216 -9.17 -3.09 -7.69
C LEU A 216 -9.23 -1.84 -6.80
N GLU A 217 -10.02 -1.87 -5.73
CA GLU A 217 -10.17 -0.74 -4.80
C GLU A 217 -8.89 -0.50 -4.01
N SER A 218 -8.17 -1.58 -3.67
CA SER A 218 -6.87 -1.52 -3.00
C SER A 218 -5.84 -0.82 -3.88
N VAL A 219 -5.82 -1.08 -5.19
CA VAL A 219 -4.97 -0.36 -6.16
C VAL A 219 -5.42 1.10 -6.28
N ALA A 220 -6.72 1.35 -6.48
CA ALA A 220 -7.25 2.71 -6.63
C ALA A 220 -6.95 3.62 -5.42
N ASN A 221 -6.80 3.03 -4.23
CA ASN A 221 -6.40 3.76 -3.03
C ASN A 221 -5.05 4.50 -3.19
N HIS A 222 -4.18 4.03 -4.08
CA HIS A 222 -2.85 4.59 -4.29
C HIS A 222 -2.84 5.86 -5.16
N ILE A 223 -3.99 6.21 -5.74
CA ILE A 223 -4.21 7.46 -6.49
C ILE A 223 -5.31 8.32 -5.84
N ARG A 224 -5.69 8.06 -4.58
CA ARG A 224 -6.79 8.77 -3.87
C ARG A 224 -6.65 10.29 -3.79
N GLY A 225 -5.41 10.80 -3.82
CA GLY A 225 -5.16 12.24 -3.94
C GLY A 225 -5.79 12.81 -5.22
N ASN A 226 -5.73 12.06 -6.32
CA ASN A 226 -6.30 12.44 -7.61
C ASN A 226 -7.84 12.45 -7.56
N PHE A 227 -8.46 11.54 -6.79
CA PHE A 227 -9.93 11.57 -6.58
C PHE A 227 -10.33 12.90 -5.96
N SER A 228 -9.60 13.32 -4.92
CA SER A 228 -9.85 14.59 -4.23
C SER A 228 -9.54 15.78 -5.14
N MET A 229 -8.45 15.76 -5.91
CA MET A 229 -8.14 16.83 -6.86
C MET A 229 -9.24 17.02 -7.90
N HIS A 230 -9.67 15.95 -8.58
CA HIS A 230 -10.72 16.03 -9.59
C HIS A 230 -12.06 16.50 -9.00
N SER A 231 -12.45 15.95 -7.85
CA SER A 231 -13.68 16.33 -7.16
C SER A 231 -13.69 17.79 -6.72
N TYR A 232 -12.53 18.35 -6.36
CA TYR A 232 -12.41 19.72 -5.88
C TYR A 232 -12.26 20.75 -7.00
N ASP A 233 -11.59 20.37 -8.08
CA ASP A 233 -11.41 21.19 -9.27
C ASP A 233 -11.24 20.25 -10.47
N PRO A 234 -12.34 19.94 -11.20
CA PRO A 234 -12.29 19.00 -12.32
C PRO A 234 -11.27 19.40 -13.39
N GLY A 235 -11.01 20.71 -13.58
CA GLY A 235 -10.03 21.22 -14.54
C GLY A 235 -8.58 21.07 -14.10
N SER A 236 -8.32 20.62 -12.87
CA SER A 236 -6.96 20.46 -12.33
C SER A 236 -6.30 19.13 -12.70
N VAL A 237 -7.09 18.14 -13.14
CA VAL A 237 -6.59 16.82 -13.55
C VAL A 237 -6.56 16.74 -15.08
N PRO A 238 -5.42 16.41 -15.69
CA PRO A 238 -5.33 16.25 -17.14
C PRO A 238 -6.30 15.20 -17.68
N GLU A 239 -6.91 15.47 -18.83
CA GLU A 239 -7.78 14.53 -19.55
C GLU A 239 -6.98 13.44 -20.30
N THR A 240 -5.68 13.68 -20.54
CA THR A 240 -4.78 12.74 -21.26
C THR A 240 -3.54 12.40 -20.42
N ARG A 241 -2.83 11.31 -20.78
CA ARG A 241 -1.56 10.96 -20.14
C ARG A 241 -0.39 11.90 -20.49
N GLU A 242 -0.55 12.82 -21.44
CA GLU A 242 0.47 13.85 -21.72
C GLU A 242 0.50 14.88 -20.59
N LYS A 243 1.41 14.68 -19.63
CA LYS A 243 1.48 15.48 -18.41
C LYS A 243 2.67 16.44 -18.49
N ALA A 244 2.39 17.74 -18.57
CA ALA A 244 3.42 18.77 -18.51
C ALA A 244 3.93 18.96 -17.08
N PHE A 245 5.10 18.40 -16.78
CA PHE A 245 5.86 18.62 -15.55
C PHE A 245 7.34 18.27 -15.74
N PHE A 246 8.18 18.52 -14.73
CA PHE A 246 9.57 18.08 -14.73
C PHE A 246 9.68 16.56 -14.67
N SER A 247 10.61 15.99 -15.43
CA SER A 247 11.08 14.63 -15.13
C SER A 247 11.57 14.55 -13.69
N TRP A 248 11.26 13.44 -13.03
CA TRP A 248 11.80 13.13 -11.70
C TRP A 248 13.01 12.22 -11.79
N VAL A 249 13.19 11.51 -12.90
CA VAL A 249 14.31 10.58 -13.13
C VAL A 249 15.23 11.19 -14.18
N TRP A 250 16.44 11.51 -13.74
CA TRP A 250 17.41 12.26 -14.52
C TRP A 250 18.58 11.37 -14.92
N PRO A 251 18.90 11.25 -16.22
CA PRO A 251 20.11 10.56 -16.64
C PRO A 251 21.35 11.34 -16.17
N CYS A 252 22.37 10.58 -15.77
CA CYS A 252 23.68 11.09 -15.35
C CYS A 252 24.79 10.15 -15.86
N LYS A 253 26.05 10.45 -15.55
CA LYS A 253 27.23 9.82 -16.15
C LYS A 253 27.26 8.29 -16.10
N ASP A 254 26.75 7.72 -15.02
CA ASP A 254 26.82 6.28 -14.69
C ASP A 254 25.45 5.69 -14.34
N GLY A 255 24.35 6.28 -14.82
CA GLY A 255 23.00 5.78 -14.60
C GLY A 255 21.97 6.90 -14.49
N HIS A 256 21.11 6.81 -13.47
CA HIS A 256 20.06 7.78 -13.22
C HIS A 256 19.99 8.15 -11.73
N VAL A 257 19.57 9.38 -11.45
CA VAL A 257 19.15 9.82 -10.11
C VAL A 257 17.69 10.25 -10.15
N SER A 258 16.98 10.09 -9.04
CA SER A 258 15.69 10.74 -8.84
C SER A 258 15.84 11.98 -7.98
N ALA A 259 15.43 13.13 -8.51
CA ALA A 259 15.62 14.42 -7.85
C ALA A 259 14.45 15.37 -8.11
N ALA A 260 14.13 16.20 -7.11
CA ALA A 260 12.99 17.12 -7.15
C ALA A 260 13.40 18.55 -6.78
N PHE A 261 12.99 19.51 -7.61
CA PHE A 261 13.39 20.93 -7.51
C PHE A 261 12.19 21.88 -7.49
N THR A 262 11.03 21.36 -7.11
CA THR A 262 9.74 22.03 -7.27
C THR A 262 9.53 23.16 -6.26
N LEU A 263 9.92 22.99 -5.00
CA LEU A 263 9.76 24.00 -3.95
C LEU A 263 10.81 25.11 -4.09
N ASP A 264 10.44 26.35 -3.79
CA ASP A 264 11.31 27.53 -4.01
C ASP A 264 12.65 27.41 -3.28
N HIS A 265 12.67 26.86 -2.07
CA HIS A 265 13.93 26.65 -1.34
C HIS A 265 14.79 25.54 -1.94
N TRP A 266 14.20 24.49 -2.53
CA TRP A 266 14.96 23.47 -3.26
C TRP A 266 15.52 24.01 -4.56
N TRP A 267 14.75 24.82 -5.28
CA TRP A 267 15.24 25.53 -6.45
C TRP A 267 16.42 26.42 -6.09
N ALA A 268 16.30 27.25 -5.05
CA ALA A 268 17.38 28.11 -4.59
C ALA A 268 18.65 27.32 -4.25
N SER A 269 18.53 26.23 -3.48
CA SER A 269 19.65 25.33 -3.17
C SER A 269 20.26 24.69 -4.42
N LEU A 270 19.44 24.23 -5.37
CA LEU A 270 19.95 23.68 -6.64
C LEU A 270 20.76 24.73 -7.42
N VAL A 271 20.23 25.95 -7.56
CA VAL A 271 20.91 27.04 -8.27
C VAL A 271 22.27 27.35 -7.63
N GLU A 272 22.35 27.36 -6.29
CA GLU A 272 23.61 27.52 -5.57
C GLU A 272 24.59 26.38 -5.87
N VAL A 273 24.13 25.12 -5.81
CA VAL A 273 24.93 23.92 -6.11
C VAL A 273 25.44 23.90 -7.56
N MET A 274 24.67 24.44 -8.52
CA MET A 274 25.08 24.59 -9.92
C MET A 274 26.09 25.72 -10.15
N GLY A 275 26.42 26.52 -9.13
CA GLY A 275 27.30 27.68 -9.27
C GLY A 275 26.59 28.93 -9.79
N SER A 276 25.28 29.03 -9.58
CA SER A 276 24.44 30.18 -9.97
C SER A 276 24.52 30.55 -11.46
N PRO A 277 24.22 29.62 -12.38
CA PRO A 277 24.25 29.93 -13.80
C PRO A 277 23.21 31.00 -14.17
N GLU A 278 23.56 31.89 -15.09
CA GLU A 278 22.75 33.07 -15.45
C GLU A 278 21.29 32.70 -15.78
N TRP A 279 21.09 31.64 -16.56
CA TRP A 279 19.78 31.15 -16.95
C TRP A 279 18.87 30.78 -15.75
N ALA A 280 19.43 30.25 -14.67
CA ALA A 280 18.64 29.73 -13.56
C ALA A 280 18.11 30.84 -12.63
N THR A 281 18.65 32.05 -12.78
CA THR A 281 18.19 33.27 -12.09
C THR A 281 17.16 34.07 -12.90
N ASN A 282 16.73 33.56 -14.05
CA ASN A 282 15.66 34.17 -14.85
C ASN A 282 14.39 34.32 -13.98
N THR A 283 13.77 35.50 -14.04
CA THR A 283 12.52 35.81 -13.33
C THR A 283 11.37 34.89 -13.69
N GLU A 284 11.38 34.28 -14.88
CA GLU A 284 10.40 33.28 -15.32
C GLU A 284 10.47 31.99 -14.47
N TYR A 285 11.58 31.73 -13.77
CA TYR A 285 11.77 30.53 -12.93
C TYR A 285 11.64 30.82 -11.43
N ALA A 286 11.32 32.06 -11.04
CA ALA A 286 11.35 32.50 -9.64
C ALA A 286 10.36 31.73 -8.74
N GLY A 287 9.24 31.25 -9.29
CA GLY A 287 8.20 30.54 -8.54
C GLY A 287 7.80 29.21 -9.19
N PHE A 288 7.10 28.38 -8.43
CA PHE A 288 6.61 27.06 -8.88
C PHE A 288 5.86 27.10 -10.21
N ALA A 289 4.93 28.05 -10.37
CA ALA A 289 4.12 28.16 -11.60
C ALA A 289 4.98 28.44 -12.83
N GLY A 290 5.88 29.42 -12.75
CA GLY A 290 6.78 29.75 -13.86
C GLY A 290 7.75 28.62 -14.20
N ARG A 291 8.25 27.91 -13.19
CA ARG A 291 9.05 26.69 -13.40
C ARG A 291 8.25 25.61 -14.13
N ARG A 292 6.99 25.37 -13.74
CA ARG A 292 6.11 24.39 -14.39
C ARG A 292 5.84 24.76 -15.86
N GLU A 293 5.55 26.02 -16.15
CA GLU A 293 5.31 26.51 -17.52
C GLU A 293 6.54 26.35 -18.42
N ASN A 294 7.75 26.40 -17.84
CA ASN A 294 9.03 26.30 -18.54
C ASN A 294 9.73 24.95 -18.34
N ALA A 295 9.00 23.91 -17.92
CA ALA A 295 9.60 22.65 -17.50
C ALA A 295 10.50 22.03 -18.57
N ALA A 296 10.06 22.01 -19.83
CA ALA A 296 10.83 21.44 -20.94
C ALA A 296 12.20 22.13 -21.15
N VAL A 297 12.27 23.46 -20.99
CA VAL A 297 13.52 24.21 -21.14
C VAL A 297 14.45 23.96 -19.97
N ILE A 298 13.92 24.04 -18.75
CA ILE A 298 14.68 23.79 -17.53
C ILE A 298 15.20 22.35 -17.51
N GLU A 299 14.42 21.37 -17.99
CA GLU A 299 14.83 19.97 -18.04
C GLU A 299 16.11 19.79 -18.89
N VAL A 300 16.16 20.40 -20.07
CA VAL A 300 17.38 20.39 -20.91
C VAL A 300 18.57 21.02 -20.18
N LEU A 301 18.36 22.17 -19.54
CA LEU A 301 19.44 22.92 -18.87
C LEU A 301 19.96 22.21 -17.61
N VAL A 302 19.08 21.60 -16.82
CA VAL A 302 19.45 20.81 -15.64
C VAL A 302 20.12 19.51 -16.06
N HIS A 303 19.61 18.83 -17.09
CA HIS A 303 20.23 17.61 -17.62
C HIS A 303 21.66 17.89 -18.13
N GLU A 304 21.87 19.01 -18.83
CA GLU A 304 23.21 19.41 -19.30
C GLU A 304 24.22 19.53 -18.14
N TRP A 305 23.77 19.95 -16.96
CA TRP A 305 24.60 19.99 -15.75
C TRP A 305 24.77 18.61 -15.09
N MET A 306 23.74 17.77 -15.09
CA MET A 306 23.77 16.45 -14.44
C MET A 306 24.57 15.39 -15.23
N LYS A 307 24.55 15.44 -16.57
CA LYS A 307 25.06 14.36 -17.43
C LYS A 307 26.53 14.01 -17.20
N ASP A 308 27.35 14.97 -16.76
CA ASP A 308 28.79 14.78 -16.55
C ASP A 308 29.14 14.35 -15.11
N GLN A 309 28.14 14.20 -14.24
CA GLN A 309 28.29 13.84 -12.84
C GLN A 309 27.80 12.42 -12.58
N THR A 310 28.42 11.73 -11.63
CA THR A 310 27.99 10.39 -11.20
C THR A 310 26.78 10.45 -10.27
N ARG A 311 26.05 9.34 -10.16
CA ARG A 311 24.94 9.14 -9.20
C ARG A 311 25.37 9.48 -7.77
N GLY A 312 26.56 9.02 -7.37
CA GLY A 312 27.11 9.26 -6.03
C GLY A 312 27.43 10.72 -5.76
N GLU A 313 28.07 11.41 -6.71
CA GLU A 313 28.39 12.85 -6.59
C GLU A 313 27.11 13.70 -6.50
N LEU A 314 26.11 13.40 -7.34
CA LEU A 314 24.83 14.10 -7.32
C LEU A 314 24.08 13.88 -6.00
N TYR A 315 24.02 12.62 -5.52
CA TYR A 315 23.42 12.27 -4.24
C TYR A 315 24.06 13.05 -3.09
N GLU A 316 25.39 13.03 -2.97
CA GLU A 316 26.11 13.72 -1.90
C GLU A 316 25.91 15.23 -1.95
N LYS A 317 26.09 15.86 -3.13
CA LYS A 317 25.97 17.32 -3.29
C LYS A 317 24.56 17.81 -2.98
N LEU A 318 23.54 17.17 -3.55
CA LEU A 318 22.16 17.63 -3.42
C LEU A 318 21.59 17.37 -2.02
N GLN A 319 21.83 16.18 -1.43
CA GLN A 319 21.39 15.92 -0.05
C GLN A 319 22.08 16.86 0.95
N SER A 320 23.37 17.15 0.77
CA SER A 320 24.09 18.12 1.62
C SER A 320 23.52 19.53 1.55
N ALA A 321 22.92 19.90 0.41
CA ALA A 321 22.24 21.18 0.21
C ALA A 321 20.74 21.16 0.61
N GLY A 322 20.24 20.03 1.15
CA GLY A 322 18.85 19.86 1.53
C GLY A 322 17.88 19.69 0.35
N VAL A 323 18.41 19.31 -0.82
CA VAL A 323 17.63 19.02 -2.03
C VAL A 323 17.43 17.50 -2.14
N PRO A 324 16.18 17.01 -2.21
CA PRO A 324 15.89 15.60 -2.39
C PRO A 324 16.56 15.04 -3.64
N CYS A 325 17.45 14.07 -3.43
CA CYS A 325 18.08 13.32 -4.48
C CYS A 325 18.39 11.92 -3.96
N PHE A 326 18.14 10.90 -4.78
CA PHE A 326 18.53 9.53 -4.50
C PHE A 326 18.97 8.84 -5.80
N PRO A 327 19.98 7.96 -5.75
CA PRO A 327 20.36 7.16 -6.92
C PRO A 327 19.22 6.20 -7.29
N VAL A 328 19.01 5.96 -8.58
CA VAL A 328 18.22 4.80 -9.04
C VAL A 328 19.09 3.56 -8.90
N GLN A 329 18.71 2.67 -7.98
CA GLN A 329 19.48 1.47 -7.65
C GLN A 329 18.95 0.23 -8.38
N SER A 330 19.85 -0.66 -8.80
CA SER A 330 19.46 -2.02 -9.20
C SER A 330 19.14 -2.89 -7.98
N THR A 331 18.55 -4.06 -8.21
CA THR A 331 18.27 -5.05 -7.15
C THR A 331 19.52 -5.42 -6.35
N SER A 332 20.66 -5.66 -7.02
CA SER A 332 21.91 -5.95 -6.30
C SER A 332 22.42 -4.76 -5.50
N GLU A 333 22.34 -3.55 -6.05
CA GLU A 333 22.80 -2.34 -5.35
C GLU A 333 22.01 -2.10 -4.07
N VAL A 334 20.69 -2.35 -4.11
CA VAL A 334 19.82 -2.31 -2.94
C VAL A 334 20.23 -3.35 -1.90
N MET A 335 20.44 -4.61 -2.30
CA MET A 335 20.88 -5.68 -1.38
C MET A 335 22.28 -5.44 -0.81
N ASP A 336 23.16 -4.81 -1.59
CA ASP A 336 24.52 -4.51 -1.18
C ASP A 336 24.69 -3.20 -0.41
N SER A 337 23.63 -2.39 -0.34
CA SER A 337 23.60 -1.10 0.32
C SER A 337 24.08 -1.18 1.79
N PRO A 338 25.03 -0.32 2.20
CA PRO A 338 25.42 -0.18 3.60
C PRO A 338 24.24 0.14 4.52
N HIS A 339 23.23 0.83 4.01
CA HIS A 339 22.06 1.20 4.78
C HIS A 339 21.17 0.00 5.11
N TYR A 340 20.77 -0.78 4.10
CA TYR A 340 19.96 -1.98 4.32
C TYR A 340 20.71 -3.03 5.15
N LYS A 341 22.04 -3.17 4.96
CA LYS A 341 22.89 -4.03 5.78
C LYS A 341 22.93 -3.58 7.25
N ALA A 342 23.13 -2.29 7.52
CA ALA A 342 23.12 -1.76 8.89
C ALA A 342 21.75 -1.88 9.58
N ARG A 343 20.69 -2.07 8.79
CA ARG A 343 19.32 -2.29 9.25
C ARG A 343 18.88 -3.74 9.19
N GLU A 344 19.76 -4.67 8.80
CA GLU A 344 19.45 -6.10 8.76
C GLU A 344 18.14 -6.41 8.03
N PHE A 345 17.80 -5.60 7.00
CA PHE A 345 16.49 -5.69 6.35
C PHE A 345 16.38 -6.95 5.49
N PHE A 346 17.42 -7.28 4.74
CA PHE A 346 17.46 -8.54 4.00
C PHE A 346 17.89 -9.67 4.94
N VAL A 347 17.11 -10.75 4.92
CA VAL A 347 17.23 -11.88 5.84
C VAL A 347 17.49 -13.17 5.07
N ASN A 348 18.31 -14.04 5.64
CA ASN A 348 18.59 -15.34 5.07
C ASN A 348 17.65 -16.39 5.65
N GLN A 349 16.94 -17.08 4.78
CA GLN A 349 16.10 -18.22 5.11
C GLN A 349 16.84 -19.50 4.71
N GLU A 350 17.13 -20.36 5.69
CA GLU A 350 17.64 -21.70 5.43
C GLU A 350 16.46 -22.66 5.20
N HIS A 351 16.22 -23.03 3.94
CA HIS A 351 15.13 -23.93 3.56
C HIS A 351 15.64 -25.34 3.22
N PRO A 352 14.97 -26.42 3.69
CA PRO A 352 15.43 -27.80 3.45
C PRO A 352 15.57 -28.21 1.98
N LYS A 353 14.86 -27.54 1.06
CA LYS A 353 14.86 -27.85 -0.38
C LYS A 353 15.55 -26.78 -1.23
N ALA A 354 15.42 -25.51 -0.86
CA ALA A 354 15.96 -24.40 -1.64
C ALA A 354 17.37 -23.96 -1.17
N GLY A 355 17.85 -24.48 -0.03
CA GLY A 355 19.08 -23.99 0.60
C GLY A 355 18.90 -22.60 1.22
N SER A 356 19.97 -21.82 1.25
CA SER A 356 19.96 -20.46 1.77
C SER A 356 19.41 -19.49 0.73
N VAL A 357 18.32 -18.80 1.06
CA VAL A 357 17.68 -17.80 0.20
C VAL A 357 17.64 -16.47 0.94
N THR A 358 18.22 -15.42 0.36
CA THR A 358 18.10 -14.06 0.87
C THR A 358 16.81 -13.42 0.35
N GLN A 359 16.02 -12.86 1.26
CA GLN A 359 14.73 -12.24 0.93
C GLN A 359 14.53 -10.93 1.72
N PRO A 360 13.62 -10.05 1.28
CA PRO A 360 13.21 -8.91 2.09
C PRO A 360 12.63 -9.35 3.44
N GLY A 361 13.01 -8.66 4.51
CA GLY A 361 12.38 -8.75 5.83
C GLY A 361 11.08 -7.94 5.90
N PRO A 362 10.44 -7.86 7.08
CA PRO A 362 9.25 -7.04 7.25
C PRO A 362 9.60 -5.54 7.21
N PRO A 363 8.71 -4.70 6.67
CA PRO A 363 8.90 -3.24 6.71
C PRO A 363 8.46 -2.61 8.06
N ILE A 364 8.26 -3.43 9.10
CA ILE A 364 7.76 -3.02 10.41
C ILE A 364 8.81 -3.39 11.46
N ARG A 365 9.22 -2.40 12.26
CA ARG A 365 10.09 -2.61 13.42
C ARG A 365 9.36 -2.23 14.70
N LEU A 366 9.33 -3.17 15.64
CA LEU A 366 8.66 -3.07 16.92
C LEU A 366 9.70 -3.13 18.04
N SER A 367 9.69 -2.18 18.98
CA SER A 367 10.74 -2.08 20.00
C SER A 367 10.66 -3.15 21.09
N GLU A 368 9.46 -3.61 21.44
CA GLU A 368 9.25 -4.60 22.52
C GLU A 368 8.95 -6.00 21.98
N THR A 369 8.35 -6.11 20.79
CA THR A 369 8.09 -7.39 20.10
C THR A 369 8.75 -7.44 18.73
N PRO A 370 10.09 -7.40 18.65
CA PRO A 370 10.81 -7.35 17.37
C PRO A 370 10.49 -8.58 16.52
N TRP A 371 10.37 -8.36 15.20
CA TRP A 371 10.15 -9.45 14.27
C TRP A 371 11.33 -10.44 14.26
N LYS A 372 11.00 -11.71 13.99
CA LYS A 372 11.99 -12.78 13.78
C LYS A 372 11.51 -13.72 12.67
N LEU A 373 12.46 -14.22 11.87
CA LEU A 373 12.25 -15.40 11.04
C LEU A 373 12.29 -16.64 11.94
N ARG A 374 11.14 -17.05 12.47
CA ARG A 374 11.01 -18.16 13.43
C ARG A 374 11.10 -19.52 12.75
N ARG A 375 10.65 -19.60 11.50
CA ARG A 375 10.69 -20.82 10.69
C ARG A 375 10.70 -20.47 9.20
N PRO A 376 11.35 -21.29 8.38
CA PRO A 376 11.22 -21.17 6.93
C PRO A 376 9.80 -21.56 6.48
N ALA A 377 9.47 -21.29 5.22
CA ALA A 377 8.23 -21.77 4.62
C ALA A 377 8.14 -23.31 4.70
N PRO A 378 6.92 -23.86 4.88
CA PRO A 378 6.75 -25.29 5.05
C PRO A 378 6.90 -26.04 3.72
N ILE A 379 7.57 -27.19 3.76
CA ILE A 379 7.44 -28.16 2.66
C ILE A 379 6.02 -28.73 2.63
N LEU A 380 5.58 -29.28 1.49
CA LEU A 380 4.20 -29.76 1.33
C LEU A 380 3.83 -30.78 2.40
N GLY A 381 2.78 -30.48 3.17
CA GLY A 381 2.28 -31.38 4.23
C GLY A 381 3.20 -31.55 5.44
N GLN A 382 4.22 -30.70 5.62
CA GLN A 382 5.24 -30.83 6.68
C GLN A 382 4.66 -31.09 8.08
N HIS A 383 3.51 -30.48 8.40
CA HIS A 383 2.93 -30.52 9.74
C HIS A 383 1.67 -31.40 9.83
N ASN A 384 1.46 -32.31 8.88
CA ASN A 384 0.28 -33.19 8.87
C ASN A 384 0.15 -34.02 10.16
N ASP A 385 1.27 -34.55 10.67
CA ASP A 385 1.30 -35.38 11.88
C ASP A 385 1.28 -34.54 13.17
N ASP A 386 1.81 -33.32 13.14
CA ASP A 386 1.87 -32.40 14.28
C ASP A 386 0.53 -31.71 14.57
N ILE A 387 -0.33 -31.61 13.56
CA ILE A 387 -1.64 -30.95 13.61
C ILE A 387 -2.72 -31.93 13.11
N PRO A 388 -2.98 -33.02 13.85
CA PRO A 388 -3.92 -34.04 13.40
C PRO A 388 -5.37 -33.52 13.45
N ASN A 389 -5.79 -32.88 14.55
CA ASN A 389 -7.19 -32.50 14.82
C ASN A 389 -7.39 -31.09 15.44
N GLY A 390 -6.39 -30.20 15.38
CA GLY A 390 -6.51 -28.87 15.98
C GLY A 390 -5.19 -28.29 16.52
N VAL A 391 -5.20 -27.00 16.85
CA VAL A 391 -4.13 -26.33 17.60
C VAL A 391 -4.51 -26.29 19.08
N ARG A 392 -3.57 -26.65 19.97
CA ARG A 392 -3.79 -26.49 21.41
C ARG A 392 -3.64 -25.02 21.79
N ILE A 393 -4.76 -24.30 21.89
CA ILE A 393 -4.79 -22.93 22.42
C ILE A 393 -4.86 -22.99 23.95
N PRO A 394 -4.13 -22.13 24.70
CA PRO A 394 -4.44 -21.85 26.10
C PRO A 394 -5.93 -21.48 26.23
N GLU A 395 -6.61 -21.84 27.33
CA GLU A 395 -8.05 -21.59 27.51
C GLU A 395 -8.46 -20.20 26.99
N LYS A 396 -9.21 -20.16 25.88
CA LYS A 396 -9.85 -18.92 25.41
C LYS A 396 -10.63 -18.39 26.61
N VAL A 397 -10.30 -17.18 27.06
CA VAL A 397 -11.12 -16.52 28.09
C VAL A 397 -12.47 -16.26 27.44
N SER A 398 -13.40 -17.19 27.68
CA SER A 398 -14.83 -17.05 27.48
C SER A 398 -15.29 -15.91 28.41
N ALA A 399 -15.06 -14.68 27.98
CA ALA A 399 -15.65 -13.51 28.59
C ALA A 399 -16.24 -12.63 27.49
N VAL A 400 -17.17 -13.19 26.71
CA VAL A 400 -18.24 -12.38 26.15
C VAL A 400 -19.53 -12.81 26.83
N SER A 401 -19.77 -12.21 27.99
CA SER A 401 -21.10 -12.22 28.58
C SER A 401 -21.96 -11.30 27.72
N GLN A 402 -23.03 -11.86 27.14
CA GLN A 402 -24.10 -11.21 26.40
C GLN A 402 -23.74 -10.74 24.98
N LEU A 403 -24.30 -11.45 24.00
CA LEU A 403 -24.59 -10.95 22.65
C LEU A 403 -25.41 -9.66 22.77
N ILE A 404 -24.76 -8.51 22.92
CA ILE A 404 -25.43 -7.23 22.72
C ILE A 404 -25.47 -7.07 21.20
N HIS A 405 -26.55 -7.47 20.53
CA HIS A 405 -26.75 -7.14 19.11
C HIS A 405 -26.82 -5.62 18.95
N PRO A 406 -25.92 -5.00 18.15
CA PRO A 406 -25.88 -3.58 17.98
C PRO A 406 -27.14 -2.88 17.50
N THR A 407 -28.24 -2.69 18.23
CA THR A 407 -29.46 -2.07 17.63
C THR A 407 -29.33 -0.55 17.42
N GLY A 408 -28.14 0.02 17.63
CA GLY A 408 -27.84 1.45 17.45
C GLY A 408 -26.82 1.74 16.35
N THR A 409 -26.92 2.92 15.75
CA THR A 409 -26.02 3.45 14.70
C THR A 409 -24.62 3.88 15.22
N MET A 410 -24.24 3.46 16.43
CA MET A 410 -23.07 3.95 17.18
C MET A 410 -22.23 2.79 17.72
N ASN A 411 -21.81 1.86 16.85
CA ASN A 411 -20.92 0.76 17.23
C ASN A 411 -19.70 0.78 16.32
N ARG A 412 -18.62 1.44 16.76
CA ARG A 412 -17.38 1.57 15.96
C ARG A 412 -16.25 0.76 16.61
N PRO A 413 -15.35 0.16 15.81
CA PRO A 413 -14.28 -0.70 16.34
C PRO A 413 -13.25 0.06 17.17
N LEU A 414 -12.99 1.34 16.87
CA LEU A 414 -11.95 2.13 17.54
C LEU A 414 -12.49 3.23 18.46
N GLU A 415 -13.79 3.24 18.74
CA GLU A 415 -14.33 4.18 19.73
C GLU A 415 -13.73 3.89 21.11
N GLY A 416 -13.19 4.94 21.72
CA GLY A 416 -12.43 4.90 22.97
C GLY A 416 -10.92 5.03 22.76
N ILE A 417 -10.42 4.90 21.53
CA ILE A 417 -9.01 5.12 21.18
C ILE A 417 -8.80 6.58 20.82
N ARG A 418 -7.81 7.24 21.44
CA ARG A 418 -7.41 8.61 21.12
C ARG A 418 -6.00 8.68 20.54
N ILE A 419 -5.84 9.46 19.48
CA ILE A 419 -4.59 9.57 18.72
C ILE A 419 -4.15 11.03 18.60
N VAL A 420 -2.90 11.32 18.94
CA VAL A 420 -2.25 12.61 18.65
C VAL A 420 -1.51 12.50 17.31
N ASP A 421 -1.91 13.31 16.34
CA ASP A 421 -1.45 13.28 14.96
C ASP A 421 -0.59 14.50 14.62
N PHE A 422 0.74 14.29 14.53
CA PHE A 422 1.72 15.28 14.05
C PHE A 422 2.04 15.14 12.56
N GLY A 423 1.28 14.32 11.84
CA GLY A 423 1.52 13.94 10.46
C GLY A 423 1.69 15.10 9.49
N TRP A 424 2.50 14.88 8.46
CA TRP A 424 2.81 15.84 7.43
C TRP A 424 2.56 15.22 6.05
N ILE A 425 2.01 15.99 5.11
CA ILE A 425 1.82 15.59 3.70
C ILE A 425 0.83 14.42 3.50
N LEU A 426 1.26 13.16 3.42
CA LEU A 426 0.42 12.06 2.91
C LEU A 426 0.30 10.84 3.84
N SER A 427 1.41 10.20 4.24
CA SER A 427 1.39 8.88 4.89
C SER A 427 0.67 8.83 6.24
N VAL A 428 1.09 9.67 7.19
CA VAL A 428 0.42 9.77 8.51
C VAL A 428 -0.99 10.35 8.37
N PRO A 429 -1.23 11.39 7.53
CA PRO A 429 -2.58 11.85 7.25
C PRO A 429 -3.53 10.72 6.81
N HIS A 430 -3.10 9.89 5.85
CA HIS A 430 -3.86 8.73 5.38
C HIS A 430 -4.18 7.74 6.50
N CYS A 431 -3.17 7.32 7.28
CA CYS A 431 -3.34 6.45 8.44
C CYS A 431 -4.40 7.01 9.40
N GLY A 432 -4.27 8.27 9.78
CA GLY A 432 -5.20 8.92 10.70
C GLY A 432 -6.63 9.04 10.15
N ALA A 433 -6.81 9.29 8.85
CA ALA A 433 -8.14 9.41 8.26
C ALA A 433 -8.90 8.07 8.30
N TRP A 434 -8.19 6.95 8.09
CA TRP A 434 -8.76 5.62 8.23
C TRP A 434 -9.10 5.29 9.68
N LEU A 435 -8.17 5.47 10.62
CA LEU A 435 -8.42 5.23 12.03
C LEU A 435 -9.56 6.10 12.58
N GLY A 436 -9.63 7.37 12.17
CA GLY A 436 -10.73 8.28 12.52
C GLY A 436 -12.08 7.83 11.97
N SER A 437 -12.11 7.37 10.72
CA SER A 437 -13.32 6.80 10.11
C SER A 437 -13.76 5.49 10.75
N LEU A 438 -12.87 4.81 11.46
CA LEU A 438 -13.17 3.62 12.25
C LEU A 438 -13.55 3.95 13.71
N GLY A 439 -13.68 5.22 14.04
CA GLY A 439 -14.18 5.72 15.33
C GLY A 439 -13.13 6.21 16.32
N ALA A 440 -11.83 6.20 15.97
CA ALA A 440 -10.80 6.77 16.83
C ALA A 440 -10.95 8.30 16.92
N GLU A 441 -10.70 8.88 18.09
CA GLU A 441 -10.61 10.33 18.26
C GLU A 441 -9.22 10.81 17.84
N VAL A 442 -9.07 11.17 16.56
CA VAL A 442 -7.80 11.60 15.98
C VAL A 442 -7.67 13.12 16.07
N ILE A 443 -6.73 13.60 16.89
CA ILE A 443 -6.43 15.01 17.12
C ILE A 443 -5.23 15.42 16.27
N ARG A 444 -5.51 16.07 15.15
CA ARG A 444 -4.54 16.64 14.21
C ARG A 444 -3.96 17.93 14.79
N VAL A 445 -2.69 17.87 15.23
CA VAL A 445 -1.95 19.00 15.81
C VAL A 445 -1.19 19.77 14.73
N GLU A 446 -1.59 21.02 14.52
CA GLU A 446 -1.13 21.87 13.43
C GLU A 446 -0.47 23.16 13.91
N SER A 447 0.11 23.93 12.99
CA SER A 447 0.75 25.21 13.30
C SER A 447 0.39 26.29 12.28
N ASN A 448 -0.03 27.48 12.74
CA ASN A 448 -0.26 28.62 11.85
C ASN A 448 1.05 29.26 11.38
N ALA A 449 2.15 29.10 12.13
CA ALA A 449 3.47 29.61 11.71
C ALA A 449 4.08 28.80 10.55
N ARG A 450 3.73 27.52 10.44
CA ARG A 450 4.17 26.66 9.34
C ARG A 450 3.01 25.77 8.94
N LEU A 451 2.13 26.32 8.10
CA LEU A 451 1.02 25.58 7.51
C LEU A 451 1.53 24.34 6.78
N GLU A 452 0.79 23.25 6.94
CA GLU A 452 0.95 22.00 6.19
C GLU A 452 0.85 22.29 4.67
N LEU A 453 1.59 21.54 3.86
CA LEU A 453 1.73 21.81 2.43
C LEU A 453 0.38 21.76 1.68
N GLY A 454 -0.48 20.79 1.99
CA GLY A 454 -1.85 20.67 1.47
C GLY A 454 -2.75 21.85 1.83
N ARG A 455 -2.50 22.55 2.95
CA ARG A 455 -3.22 23.79 3.30
C ARG A 455 -2.79 25.01 2.50
N ARG A 456 -1.59 25.00 1.90
CA ARG A 456 -1.04 26.16 1.16
C ARG A 456 -1.69 26.37 -0.21
N GLY A 457 -2.58 25.48 -0.65
CA GLY A 457 -3.27 25.61 -1.93
C GLY A 457 -2.36 25.55 -3.16
N VAL A 458 -1.12 25.05 -3.00
CA VAL A 458 -0.13 24.91 -4.09
C VAL A 458 -0.64 23.92 -5.16
N ILE A 459 -1.54 23.02 -4.78
CA ILE A 459 -2.23 22.07 -5.67
C ILE A 459 -3.70 21.97 -5.23
N GLY A 460 -4.64 22.22 -6.15
CA GLY A 460 -6.05 21.85 -6.02
C GLY A 460 -6.86 22.66 -4.98
N GLY A 461 -6.82 23.99 -5.05
CA GLY A 461 -7.81 24.80 -4.34
C GLY A 461 -9.22 24.54 -4.91
N ALA A 462 -10.20 24.28 -4.04
CA ALA A 462 -11.56 24.01 -4.47
C ALA A 462 -12.11 25.12 -5.38
N ASP A 463 -12.65 24.71 -6.54
CA ASP A 463 -13.27 25.59 -7.53
C ASP A 463 -12.29 26.65 -8.10
N GLY A 464 -10.98 26.36 -8.10
CA GLY A 464 -9.93 27.31 -8.47
C GLY A 464 -9.68 28.41 -7.43
N ILE A 465 -10.30 28.33 -6.24
CA ILE A 465 -10.20 29.34 -5.18
C ILE A 465 -9.26 28.84 -4.08
N SER A 466 -8.13 29.53 -3.93
CA SER A 466 -7.16 29.26 -2.85
C SER A 466 -7.74 29.59 -1.47
N GLY A 467 -7.36 28.81 -0.46
CA GLY A 467 -7.71 29.06 0.94
C GLY A 467 -7.15 27.97 1.85
N VAL A 468 -6.89 28.32 3.11
CA VAL A 468 -6.23 27.42 4.08
C VAL A 468 -7.04 26.16 4.42
N ASN A 469 -8.35 26.17 4.17
CA ASN A 469 -9.27 25.04 4.36
C ASN A 469 -9.85 24.52 3.03
N ARG A 470 -9.32 24.98 1.89
CA ARG A 470 -9.88 24.69 0.55
C ARG A 470 -9.01 23.73 -0.27
N GLY A 471 -7.87 23.28 0.27
CA GLY A 471 -6.95 22.39 -0.44
C GLY A 471 -7.48 20.97 -0.55
N SER A 472 -7.57 20.44 -1.77
CA SER A 472 -8.06 19.09 -2.07
C SER A 472 -7.24 17.99 -1.39
N ASN A 473 -5.91 18.08 -1.46
CA ASN A 473 -5.01 17.11 -0.83
C ASN A 473 -5.16 17.12 0.70
N TRP A 474 -5.32 18.29 1.32
CA TRP A 474 -5.57 18.38 2.76
C TRP A 474 -6.89 17.71 3.14
N ASN A 475 -7.98 18.10 2.47
CA ASN A 475 -9.31 17.61 2.83
C ASN A 475 -9.51 16.12 2.51
N GLY A 476 -8.91 15.64 1.41
CA GLY A 476 -8.94 14.23 1.01
C GLY A 476 -8.17 13.28 1.92
N LEU A 477 -7.36 13.81 2.84
CA LEU A 477 -6.48 13.00 3.72
C LEU A 477 -6.59 13.34 5.20
N ASN A 478 -7.39 14.33 5.57
CA ASN A 478 -7.61 14.70 6.97
C ASN A 478 -9.09 14.70 7.35
N TYR A 479 -9.93 14.07 6.54
CA TYR A 479 -11.30 13.75 6.91
C TYR A 479 -11.34 12.84 8.15
N SER A 480 -12.46 12.88 8.85
CA SER A 480 -12.69 12.14 10.10
C SER A 480 -11.67 12.45 11.21
N LYS A 481 -11.19 13.70 11.30
CA LYS A 481 -10.25 14.17 12.33
C LYS A 481 -10.70 15.45 13.01
N LEU A 482 -10.21 15.67 14.22
CA LEU A 482 -10.33 16.93 14.95
C LEU A 482 -9.07 17.77 14.75
N GLY A 483 -9.20 19.01 14.30
CA GLY A 483 -8.08 19.95 14.10
C GLY A 483 -7.83 20.86 15.30
N ALA A 484 -6.60 20.85 15.82
CA ALA A 484 -6.13 21.73 16.89
C ALA A 484 -4.78 22.38 16.51
N THR A 485 -4.54 23.60 16.96
CA THR A 485 -3.33 24.37 16.58
C THR A 485 -2.47 24.70 17.77
N LEU A 486 -1.17 24.39 17.66
CA LEU A 486 -0.16 24.67 18.68
C LEU A 486 1.07 25.35 18.07
N ASN A 487 1.66 26.26 18.84
CA ASN A 487 2.96 26.83 18.57
C ASN A 487 4.02 26.13 19.41
N LEU A 488 4.63 25.05 18.88
CA LEU A 488 5.61 24.26 19.62
C LEU A 488 6.92 25.01 19.96
N ARG A 489 7.09 26.27 19.52
CA ARG A 489 8.15 27.17 20.00
C ARG A 489 7.84 27.77 21.37
N ASN A 490 6.57 27.86 21.75
CA ASN A 490 6.16 28.28 23.08
C ASN A 490 6.27 27.09 24.05
N PRO A 491 7.00 27.20 25.17
CA PRO A 491 7.10 26.13 26.17
C PRO A 491 5.74 25.66 26.72
N GLU A 492 4.75 26.56 26.86
CA GLU A 492 3.41 26.18 27.31
C GLU A 492 2.72 25.23 26.33
N ALA A 493 3.00 25.35 25.02
CA ALA A 493 2.44 24.43 24.02
C ALA A 493 3.02 23.02 24.16
N LYS A 494 4.26 22.88 24.63
CA LYS A 494 4.84 21.56 24.90
C LYS A 494 4.13 20.88 26.06
N THR A 495 3.85 21.62 27.13
CA THR A 495 3.05 21.11 28.26
C THR A 495 1.66 20.66 27.79
N LEU A 496 1.00 21.41 26.89
CA LEU A 496 -0.28 20.97 26.31
C LEU A 496 -0.16 19.67 25.51
N VAL A 497 0.94 19.47 24.76
CA VAL A 497 1.19 18.18 24.10
C VAL A 497 1.37 17.06 25.12
N GLU A 498 2.14 17.28 26.18
CA GLU A 498 2.35 16.28 27.23
C GLU A 498 1.03 15.89 27.91
N GLU A 499 0.15 16.87 28.19
CA GLU A 499 -1.19 16.63 28.71
C GLU A 499 -2.09 15.86 27.72
N LEU A 500 -2.02 16.17 26.42
CA LEU A 500 -2.71 15.40 25.39
C LEU A 500 -2.21 13.96 25.33
N VAL A 501 -0.89 13.76 25.37
CA VAL A 501 -0.28 12.42 25.37
C VAL A 501 -0.69 11.62 26.61
N ALA A 502 -0.76 12.26 27.79
CA ALA A 502 -1.20 11.61 29.03
C ALA A 502 -2.62 11.03 28.94
N THR A 503 -3.46 11.60 28.08
CA THR A 503 -4.86 11.19 27.87
C THR A 503 -5.09 10.43 26.56
N SER A 504 -4.02 10.11 25.83
CA SER A 504 -4.08 9.45 24.51
C SER A 504 -3.47 8.06 24.52
N ASP A 505 -3.83 7.26 23.51
CA ASP A 505 -3.36 5.90 23.32
C ASP A 505 -2.17 5.82 22.36
N VAL A 506 -2.21 6.68 21.33
CA VAL A 506 -1.29 6.64 20.20
C VAL A 506 -0.74 8.04 19.90
N VAL A 507 0.55 8.11 19.59
CA VAL A 507 1.18 9.28 18.93
C VAL A 507 1.70 8.84 17.58
N MET A 508 1.40 9.60 16.53
CA MET A 508 1.90 9.31 15.18
C MET A 508 2.56 10.53 14.52
N GLU A 509 3.66 10.29 13.82
CA GLU A 509 4.46 11.32 13.17
C GLU A 509 5.27 10.76 11.98
N ASN A 510 5.74 11.65 11.12
CA ASN A 510 6.60 11.36 9.97
C ASN A 510 7.59 12.48 9.67
N PHE A 511 8.12 13.11 10.71
CA PHE A 511 9.15 14.12 10.55
C PHE A 511 10.49 13.49 10.20
N ALA A 512 11.41 14.30 9.66
CA ALA A 512 12.80 13.88 9.50
C ALA A 512 13.40 13.44 10.84
N THR A 513 14.26 12.42 10.81
CA THR A 513 14.88 11.80 11.98
C THR A 513 15.40 12.83 12.99
N GLY A 514 15.02 12.68 14.26
CA GLY A 514 15.47 13.54 15.35
C GLY A 514 14.68 14.84 15.54
N VAL A 515 13.71 15.18 14.67
CA VAL A 515 12.93 16.43 14.80
C VAL A 515 12.14 16.45 16.10
N LEU A 516 11.40 15.37 16.40
CA LEU A 516 10.52 15.34 17.57
C LEU A 516 11.34 15.25 18.88
N GLU A 517 12.49 14.56 18.85
CA GLU A 517 13.47 14.54 19.93
C GLU A 517 14.01 15.94 20.22
N ARG A 518 14.38 16.72 19.18
CA ARG A 518 14.83 18.12 19.34
C ARG A 518 13.74 19.02 19.89
N LEU A 519 12.47 18.70 19.65
CA LEU A 519 11.33 19.39 20.25
C LEU A 519 11.09 19.00 21.71
N GLY A 520 11.74 17.93 22.20
CA GLY A 520 11.54 17.39 23.54
C GLY A 520 10.32 16.48 23.65
N LEU A 521 9.84 15.94 22.52
CA LEU A 521 8.62 15.14 22.42
C LEU A 521 8.92 13.73 21.86
N GLY A 522 10.17 13.27 21.94
CA GLY A 522 10.57 11.94 21.48
C GLY A 522 10.02 10.80 22.34
N TYR A 523 9.99 9.59 21.80
CA TYR A 523 9.38 8.42 22.45
C TYR A 523 9.87 8.17 23.87
N SER A 524 11.19 8.23 24.10
CA SER A 524 11.78 8.00 25.43
C SER A 524 11.24 8.96 26.50
N HIS A 525 10.91 10.21 26.12
CA HIS A 525 10.31 11.19 27.02
C HIS A 525 8.80 10.92 27.19
N LEU A 526 8.07 10.78 26.08
CA LEU A 526 6.62 10.58 26.11
C LEU A 526 6.19 9.31 26.85
N ARG A 527 7.00 8.24 26.78
CA ARG A 527 6.77 7.01 27.56
C ARG A 527 6.85 7.24 29.08
N THR A 528 7.58 8.25 29.55
CA THR A 528 7.59 8.58 30.99
C THR A 528 6.27 9.20 31.47
N ILE A 529 5.52 9.81 30.56
CA ILE A 529 4.21 10.42 30.81
C ILE A 529 3.11 9.36 30.69
N LYS A 530 3.18 8.52 29.65
CA LYS A 530 2.23 7.43 29.37
C LYS A 530 3.02 6.12 29.16
N PRO A 531 3.23 5.29 30.20
CA PRO A 531 4.11 4.11 30.15
C PRO A 531 3.72 3.05 29.11
N ASP A 532 2.43 2.96 28.79
CA ASP A 532 1.81 2.06 27.82
C ASP A 532 1.51 2.74 26.48
N LEU A 533 2.15 3.88 26.19
CA LEU A 533 2.00 4.61 24.93
C LEU A 533 2.39 3.76 23.72
N VAL A 534 1.56 3.79 22.70
CA VAL A 534 1.95 3.37 21.34
C VAL A 534 2.44 4.60 20.60
N MET A 535 3.65 4.55 20.04
CA MET A 535 4.15 5.64 19.21
C MET A 535 4.67 5.10 17.89
N ILE A 536 4.27 5.70 16.78
CA ILE A 536 4.69 5.29 15.45
C ILE A 536 5.37 6.42 14.67
N SER A 537 6.46 6.07 14.00
CA SER A 537 7.19 6.95 13.08
C SER A 537 7.19 6.36 11.68
N GLY A 538 6.68 7.14 10.71
CA GLY A 538 6.84 6.86 9.29
C GLY A 538 7.99 7.69 8.73
N SER A 539 9.10 7.08 8.33
CA SER A 539 10.28 7.83 7.85
C SER A 539 10.73 7.35 6.47
N THR A 540 11.55 8.16 5.78
CA THR A 540 12.09 7.80 4.46
C THR A 540 13.00 6.56 4.54
N MET A 541 14.01 6.66 5.39
CA MET A 541 15.12 5.70 5.52
C MET A 541 15.13 4.96 6.87
N GLY A 542 14.16 5.22 7.75
CA GLY A 542 14.25 4.75 9.13
C GLY A 542 15.16 5.60 10.02
N VAL A 543 15.16 5.31 11.32
CA VAL A 543 15.88 6.13 12.34
C VAL A 543 17.29 5.63 12.65
N THR A 544 17.72 4.53 12.02
CA THR A 544 19.06 3.94 12.12
C THR A 544 19.69 3.72 10.75
N GLY A 545 21.01 3.47 10.72
CA GLY A 545 21.79 3.31 9.49
C GLY A 545 22.48 4.59 9.00
N PRO A 546 23.43 4.49 8.06
CA PRO A 546 24.21 5.61 7.52
C PRO A 546 23.32 6.69 6.87
N ASP A 547 22.35 6.29 6.05
CA ASP A 547 21.45 7.21 5.33
C ASP A 547 20.21 7.66 6.12
N ARG A 548 20.14 7.43 7.45
CA ARG A 548 18.97 7.80 8.29
C ARG A 548 18.58 9.28 8.27
N ASN A 549 19.51 10.14 7.85
CA ASN A 549 19.31 11.59 7.76
C ASN A 549 18.95 12.05 6.34
N SER A 550 18.99 11.15 5.36
CA SER A 550 18.65 11.46 3.98
C SER A 550 17.16 11.70 3.85
N THR A 551 16.80 12.82 3.23
CA THR A 551 15.40 13.23 3.10
C THR A 551 14.98 13.21 1.65
N GLY A 552 13.70 12.95 1.42
CA GLY A 552 13.10 13.00 0.09
C GLY A 552 11.63 12.67 0.15
N TRP A 553 10.98 12.69 -1.02
CA TRP A 553 9.59 12.29 -1.17
C TRP A 553 9.50 10.88 -1.76
N GLY A 554 8.29 10.31 -1.73
CA GLY A 554 7.98 8.97 -2.23
C GLY A 554 8.74 8.58 -3.50
N PRO A 555 8.63 9.33 -4.61
CA PRO A 555 9.32 8.99 -5.86
C PRO A 555 10.85 8.96 -5.76
N ASN A 556 11.46 9.76 -4.88
CA ASN A 556 12.90 9.70 -4.65
C ASN A 556 13.28 8.43 -3.87
N VAL A 557 12.50 8.09 -2.85
CA VAL A 557 12.72 6.87 -2.06
C VAL A 557 12.48 5.61 -2.90
N CYS A 558 11.53 5.63 -3.85
CA CYS A 558 11.34 4.54 -4.82
C CYS A 558 12.62 4.23 -5.59
N SER A 559 13.35 5.26 -6.01
CA SER A 559 14.62 5.10 -6.74
C SER A 559 15.70 4.46 -5.88
N TYR A 560 15.79 4.87 -4.61
CA TYR A 560 16.70 4.25 -3.65
C TYR A 560 16.35 2.78 -3.36
N ALA A 561 15.06 2.44 -3.34
CA ALA A 561 14.56 1.10 -3.07
C ALA A 561 14.49 0.20 -4.32
N GLY A 562 14.98 0.68 -5.47
CA GLY A 562 15.14 -0.09 -6.71
C GLY A 562 13.89 -0.28 -7.57
N GLN A 563 12.77 0.35 -7.21
CA GLN A 563 11.52 0.17 -7.93
C GLN A 563 11.56 0.73 -9.38
N PRO A 564 12.03 1.96 -9.64
CA PRO A 564 12.11 2.51 -10.99
C PRO A 564 13.08 1.75 -11.90
N PHE A 565 14.11 1.11 -11.34
CA PHE A 565 15.02 0.27 -12.13
C PHE A 565 14.27 -0.87 -12.84
N LEU A 566 13.19 -1.38 -12.25
CA LEU A 566 12.38 -2.47 -12.79
C LEU A 566 11.19 -1.99 -13.64
N THR A 567 10.94 -0.68 -13.72
CA THR A 567 9.77 -0.12 -14.38
C THR A 567 10.16 0.74 -15.57
N GLY A 568 9.49 0.53 -16.69
CA GLY A 568 9.75 1.23 -17.94
C GLY A 568 9.60 0.28 -19.14
N TYR A 569 9.70 0.84 -20.34
CA TYR A 569 9.69 0.07 -21.58
C TYR A 569 10.97 -0.78 -21.71
N GLU A 570 10.87 -1.90 -22.42
CA GLU A 570 12.01 -2.76 -22.73
C GLU A 570 13.12 -1.94 -23.42
N GLY A 571 14.35 -2.01 -22.89
CA GLY A 571 15.49 -1.23 -23.39
C GLY A 571 15.43 0.28 -23.14
N GLY A 572 14.36 0.79 -22.52
CA GLY A 572 14.17 2.21 -22.20
C GLY A 572 14.76 2.64 -20.84
N SER A 573 14.62 3.93 -20.54
CA SER A 573 15.02 4.51 -19.25
C SER A 573 14.13 4.03 -18.09
N PRO A 574 14.69 3.97 -16.86
CA PRO A 574 13.91 3.76 -15.63
C PRO A 574 12.78 4.78 -15.49
N GLN A 575 11.61 4.33 -15.04
CA GLN A 575 10.42 5.15 -14.87
C GLN A 575 9.88 5.04 -13.45
N ASN A 576 9.44 6.16 -12.87
CA ASN A 576 8.67 6.11 -11.64
C ASN A 576 7.27 5.57 -11.92
N LEU A 577 6.69 4.90 -10.92
CA LEU A 577 5.25 4.66 -10.92
C LEU A 577 4.48 5.96 -10.74
N GLY A 578 3.27 5.96 -11.30
CA GLY A 578 2.30 7.01 -11.09
C GLY A 578 1.75 7.08 -9.68
N GLY A 579 0.95 8.12 -9.43
CA GLY A 579 0.31 8.34 -8.15
C GLY A 579 1.30 8.69 -7.02
N ASN A 580 0.83 8.58 -5.78
CA ASN A 580 1.67 8.73 -4.58
C ASN A 580 1.64 7.44 -3.74
N TRP A 581 1.75 6.31 -4.45
CA TRP A 581 1.56 4.98 -3.90
C TRP A 581 2.42 4.65 -2.66
N PRO A 582 3.71 5.03 -2.52
CA PRO A 582 4.50 4.61 -1.36
C PRO A 582 3.96 5.25 -0.07
N ASP A 583 3.46 6.48 -0.13
CA ASP A 583 2.90 7.16 1.03
C ASP A 583 1.63 6.49 1.54
N TYR A 584 0.72 6.08 0.64
CA TYR A 584 -0.52 5.41 1.00
C TYR A 584 -0.28 3.99 1.52
N LEU A 585 0.68 3.26 0.94
CA LEU A 585 1.11 1.96 1.45
C LEU A 585 1.72 2.09 2.86
N VAL A 586 2.63 3.04 3.08
CA VAL A 586 3.19 3.31 4.41
C VAL A 586 2.07 3.61 5.41
N GLY A 587 1.12 4.48 5.04
CA GLY A 587 -0.02 4.78 5.92
C GLY A 587 -0.90 3.57 6.23
N THR A 588 -1.10 2.65 5.27
CA THR A 588 -1.83 1.39 5.47
C THR A 588 -1.10 0.46 6.45
N ILE A 589 0.22 0.26 6.26
CA ILE A 589 1.06 -0.55 7.14
C ILE A 589 1.15 0.06 8.54
N MET A 590 1.20 1.39 8.64
CA MET A 590 1.16 2.10 9.92
C MET A 590 -0.13 1.82 10.69
N ALA A 591 -1.29 1.87 10.02
CA ALA A 591 -2.57 1.53 10.65
C ALA A 591 -2.59 0.08 11.14
N PHE A 592 -2.12 -0.87 10.32
CA PHE A 592 -2.02 -2.28 10.72
C PHE A 592 -1.11 -2.47 11.94
N SER A 593 0.03 -1.78 11.95
CA SER A 593 1.02 -1.86 13.03
C SER A 593 0.51 -1.23 14.33
N ILE A 594 -0.22 -0.10 14.25
CA ILE A 594 -0.90 0.50 15.40
C ILE A 594 -1.91 -0.48 15.99
N LEU A 595 -2.80 -1.07 15.19
CA LEU A 595 -3.81 -2.01 15.69
C LEU A 595 -3.17 -3.27 16.31
N SER A 596 -2.14 -3.82 15.66
CA SER A 596 -1.40 -4.98 16.19
C SER A 596 -0.71 -4.66 17.52
N THR A 597 -0.18 -3.45 17.66
CA THR A 597 0.47 -3.01 18.89
C THR A 597 -0.52 -2.67 20.00
N LEU A 598 -1.66 -2.05 19.66
CA LEU A 598 -2.76 -1.83 20.60
C LEU A 598 -3.34 -3.16 21.10
N TRP A 599 -3.42 -4.18 20.24
CA TRP A 599 -3.79 -5.53 20.64
C TRP A 599 -2.82 -6.08 21.69
N HIS A 600 -1.51 -6.06 21.40
CA HIS A 600 -0.47 -6.46 22.35
C HIS A 600 -0.59 -5.70 23.68
N ARG A 601 -0.70 -4.35 23.62
CA ARG A 601 -0.86 -3.49 24.80
C ARG A 601 -2.08 -3.87 25.62
N ASN A 602 -3.22 -4.14 24.98
CA ASN A 602 -4.44 -4.50 25.70
C ASN A 602 -4.32 -5.84 26.44
N LYS A 603 -3.48 -6.76 25.97
CA LYS A 603 -3.22 -8.05 26.65
C LYS A 603 -2.13 -7.95 27.71
N THR A 604 -1.09 -7.13 27.50
CA THR A 604 0.12 -7.13 28.35
C THR A 604 0.27 -5.88 29.22
N GLY A 605 -0.48 -4.82 28.93
CA GLY A 605 -0.29 -3.48 29.48
C GLY A 605 0.92 -2.73 28.90
N GLN A 606 1.61 -3.26 27.89
CA GLN A 606 2.83 -2.67 27.34
C GLN A 606 2.59 -2.05 25.97
N GLY A 607 2.75 -0.73 25.89
CA GLY A 607 2.91 -0.01 24.62
C GLY A 607 4.34 -0.13 24.10
N GLN A 608 4.58 0.33 22.88
CA GLN A 608 5.90 0.28 22.25
C GLN A 608 6.08 1.33 21.16
N TYR A 609 7.33 1.50 20.73
CA TYR A 609 7.69 2.30 19.57
C TYR A 609 7.66 1.44 18.31
N ILE A 610 7.07 2.01 17.26
CA ILE A 610 6.90 1.42 15.94
C ILE A 610 7.65 2.29 14.93
N GLU A 611 8.44 1.66 14.08
CA GLU A 611 9.07 2.31 12.94
C GLU A 611 8.64 1.62 11.65
N VAL A 612 8.21 2.43 10.67
CA VAL A 612 7.93 2.01 9.30
C VAL A 612 8.80 2.85 8.37
N ALA A 613 9.82 2.25 7.79
CA ALA A 613 10.69 2.91 6.83
C ALA A 613 10.13 2.72 5.41
N MET A 614 9.98 3.83 4.68
CA MET A 614 9.43 3.84 3.34
C MET A 614 10.32 3.04 2.36
N ALA A 615 11.64 3.14 2.46
CA ALA A 615 12.57 2.39 1.62
C ALA A 615 12.40 0.86 1.76
N GLU A 616 12.29 0.38 3.00
CA GLU A 616 12.03 -1.04 3.32
C GLU A 616 10.63 -1.46 2.86
N THR A 617 9.64 -0.59 3.03
CA THR A 617 8.27 -0.79 2.55
C THR A 617 8.24 -0.98 1.03
N ILE A 618 8.90 -0.11 0.27
CA ILE A 618 8.95 -0.21 -1.20
C ILE A 618 9.69 -1.46 -1.64
N SER A 619 10.83 -1.79 -1.02
CA SER A 619 11.59 -2.99 -1.35
C SER A 619 10.78 -4.27 -1.08
N SER A 620 9.93 -4.28 -0.04
CA SER A 620 9.05 -5.41 0.25
C SER A 620 7.94 -5.63 -0.80
N MET A 621 7.73 -4.68 -1.71
CA MET A 621 6.72 -4.75 -2.77
C MET A 621 7.23 -5.30 -4.11
N ILE A 622 8.53 -5.57 -4.22
CA ILE A 622 9.15 -6.21 -5.38
C ILE A 622 9.97 -7.46 -4.97
N PRO A 623 9.44 -8.34 -4.09
CA PRO A 623 10.21 -9.45 -3.54
C PRO A 623 10.73 -10.39 -4.62
N GLU A 624 10.00 -10.57 -5.72
CA GLU A 624 10.36 -11.46 -6.82
C GLU A 624 11.70 -11.08 -7.45
N ALA A 625 12.00 -9.78 -7.55
CA ALA A 625 13.27 -9.33 -8.10
C ALA A 625 14.45 -9.66 -7.18
N PHE A 626 14.29 -9.45 -5.87
CA PHE A 626 15.31 -9.78 -4.87
C PHE A 626 15.53 -11.30 -4.78
N LEU A 627 14.45 -12.07 -4.84
CA LEU A 627 14.51 -13.53 -4.83
C LEU A 627 15.18 -14.07 -6.09
N GLU A 628 14.87 -13.53 -7.28
CA GLU A 628 15.51 -13.92 -8.54
C GLU A 628 17.02 -13.69 -8.44
N TYR A 629 17.44 -12.48 -8.06
CA TYR A 629 18.86 -12.18 -7.88
C TYR A 629 19.52 -13.06 -6.82
N SER A 630 18.85 -13.31 -5.69
CA SER A 630 19.38 -14.20 -4.64
C SER A 630 19.53 -15.65 -5.11
N MET A 631 18.62 -16.15 -5.95
CA MET A 631 18.55 -17.56 -6.34
C MET A 631 19.36 -17.90 -7.59
N THR A 632 19.55 -16.93 -8.49
CA THR A 632 20.18 -17.14 -9.81
C THR A 632 21.39 -16.25 -10.03
N GLY A 633 21.57 -15.20 -9.22
CA GLY A 633 22.59 -14.15 -9.43
C GLY A 633 22.27 -13.21 -10.59
N GLN A 634 21.09 -13.35 -11.23
CA GLN A 634 20.70 -12.54 -12.38
C GLN A 634 19.89 -11.32 -11.97
N GLN A 635 20.14 -10.19 -12.65
CA GLN A 635 19.32 -8.99 -12.50
C GLN A 635 18.02 -9.15 -13.26
N VAL A 636 16.92 -8.68 -12.67
CA VAL A 636 15.66 -8.54 -13.38
C VAL A 636 15.68 -7.24 -14.19
N GLU A 637 15.42 -7.35 -15.49
CA GLU A 637 15.35 -6.21 -16.41
C GLU A 637 13.92 -5.68 -16.59
N ARG A 638 13.80 -4.50 -17.20
CA ARG A 638 12.51 -3.90 -17.58
C ARG A 638 11.91 -4.62 -18.79
N ILE A 639 10.63 -5.00 -18.71
CA ILE A 639 9.89 -5.69 -19.78
C ILE A 639 8.55 -5.02 -20.12
N GLY A 640 8.36 -3.75 -19.71
CA GLY A 640 7.07 -3.08 -19.86
C GLY A 640 5.94 -3.85 -19.16
N ASN A 641 4.87 -4.12 -19.92
CA ASN A 641 3.72 -4.86 -19.43
C ASN A 641 3.78 -6.37 -19.68
N HIS A 642 4.85 -6.90 -20.27
CA HIS A 642 4.99 -8.33 -20.49
C HIS A 642 5.15 -9.11 -19.19
N ASP A 643 4.95 -10.41 -19.27
CA ASP A 643 5.12 -11.36 -18.18
C ASP A 643 6.13 -12.45 -18.57
N PRO A 644 6.91 -13.05 -17.65
CA PRO A 644 7.84 -14.12 -18.01
C PRO A 644 7.18 -15.34 -18.66
N ASP A 645 5.97 -15.69 -18.21
CA ASP A 645 5.34 -16.98 -18.54
C ASP A 645 4.06 -16.82 -19.38
N MET A 646 3.32 -15.71 -19.22
CA MET A 646 2.06 -15.48 -19.93
C MET A 646 2.26 -14.78 -21.29
N ALA A 647 1.57 -15.27 -22.33
CA ALA A 647 1.47 -14.64 -23.64
C ALA A 647 0.14 -15.00 -24.35
N PRO A 648 -0.66 -14.02 -24.82
CA PRO A 648 -0.45 -12.57 -24.69
C PRO A 648 -0.61 -12.06 -23.24
N HIS A 649 0.22 -11.09 -22.87
CA HIS A 649 0.13 -10.35 -21.60
C HIS A 649 0.64 -8.92 -21.83
N ASN A 650 -0.26 -7.98 -22.16
CA ASN A 650 0.12 -6.61 -22.49
C ASN A 650 -1.08 -5.64 -22.40
N VAL A 651 -0.83 -4.36 -22.71
CA VAL A 651 -1.82 -3.29 -22.80
C VAL A 651 -1.86 -2.79 -24.25
N TYR A 652 -3.05 -2.85 -24.86
CA TYR A 652 -3.23 -2.62 -26.30
C TYR A 652 -4.07 -1.37 -26.57
N PRO A 653 -3.72 -0.57 -27.60
CA PRO A 653 -4.48 0.61 -27.97
C PRO A 653 -5.85 0.19 -28.53
N CYS A 654 -6.86 1.00 -28.24
CA CYS A 654 -8.25 0.79 -28.62
C CYS A 654 -8.76 1.95 -29.48
N LEU A 655 -9.96 1.79 -30.02
CA LEU A 655 -10.68 2.88 -30.67
C LEU A 655 -11.01 3.98 -29.65
N GLY A 656 -10.44 5.17 -29.84
CA GLY A 656 -10.64 6.35 -28.99
C GLY A 656 -9.32 7.06 -28.68
N ASP A 657 -9.41 8.27 -28.14
CA ASP A 657 -8.23 9.03 -27.73
C ASP A 657 -7.71 8.47 -26.39
N ASP A 658 -6.41 8.11 -26.37
CA ASP A 658 -5.71 7.52 -25.21
C ASP A 658 -6.50 6.37 -24.54
N ALA A 659 -7.19 5.56 -25.37
CA ALA A 659 -8.02 4.45 -24.93
C ALA A 659 -7.23 3.13 -24.99
N TRP A 660 -7.19 2.39 -23.88
CA TRP A 660 -6.39 1.17 -23.77
C TRP A 660 -7.15 0.05 -23.07
N VAL A 661 -6.76 -1.19 -23.39
CA VAL A 661 -7.23 -2.40 -22.70
C VAL A 661 -6.04 -3.24 -22.27
N ALA A 662 -6.00 -3.58 -20.98
CA ALA A 662 -5.10 -4.60 -20.44
C ALA A 662 -5.69 -5.99 -20.69
N LEU A 663 -4.86 -6.94 -21.10
CA LEU A 663 -5.28 -8.32 -21.41
C LEU A 663 -4.18 -9.29 -20.99
N ALA A 664 -4.59 -10.37 -20.29
CA ALA A 664 -3.69 -11.45 -19.89
C ALA A 664 -4.32 -12.82 -20.21
N VAL A 665 -3.53 -13.73 -20.77
CA VAL A 665 -3.92 -15.12 -21.04
C VAL A 665 -3.05 -16.06 -20.19
N ARG A 666 -3.71 -16.79 -19.30
CA ARG A 666 -3.09 -17.67 -18.29
C ARG A 666 -2.98 -19.12 -18.76
N SER A 667 -3.83 -19.53 -19.70
CA SER A 667 -3.93 -20.93 -20.12
C SER A 667 -4.21 -21.09 -21.60
N ASP A 668 -3.94 -22.29 -22.13
CA ASP A 668 -4.28 -22.63 -23.52
C ASP A 668 -5.80 -22.64 -23.78
N GLU A 669 -6.63 -22.84 -22.75
CA GLU A 669 -8.08 -22.72 -22.87
C GLU A 669 -8.52 -21.27 -23.08
N GLU A 670 -7.95 -20.34 -22.30
CA GLU A 670 -8.15 -18.91 -22.49
C GLU A 670 -7.63 -18.45 -23.84
N TRP A 671 -6.47 -18.96 -24.30
CA TRP A 671 -5.94 -18.66 -25.63
C TRP A 671 -6.88 -19.07 -26.76
N ARG A 672 -7.37 -20.32 -26.75
CA ARG A 672 -8.35 -20.79 -27.74
C ARG A 672 -9.62 -19.94 -27.72
N SER A 673 -10.08 -19.55 -26.53
CA SER A 673 -11.26 -18.71 -26.37
C SER A 673 -11.02 -17.29 -26.90
N LEU A 674 -9.84 -16.72 -26.68
CA LEU A 674 -9.44 -15.42 -27.24
C LEU A 674 -9.44 -15.46 -28.78
N CYS A 675 -8.83 -16.47 -29.38
CA CYS A 675 -8.83 -16.66 -30.84
C CYS A 675 -10.26 -16.70 -31.42
N GLN A 676 -11.19 -17.38 -30.72
CA GLN A 676 -12.60 -17.41 -31.12
C GLN A 676 -13.25 -16.03 -31.03
N VAL A 677 -13.03 -15.28 -29.95
CA VAL A 677 -13.56 -13.91 -29.79
C VAL A 677 -12.98 -12.96 -30.83
N MET A 678 -11.70 -13.14 -31.18
CA MET A 678 -11.04 -12.35 -32.21
C MET A 678 -11.56 -12.64 -33.63
N GLY A 679 -12.27 -13.75 -33.83
CA GLY A 679 -12.71 -14.21 -35.14
C GLY A 679 -11.61 -14.93 -35.94
N HIS A 680 -10.54 -15.35 -35.25
CA HIS A 680 -9.36 -15.99 -35.83
C HIS A 680 -9.03 -17.34 -35.14
N PRO A 681 -9.97 -18.31 -35.11
CA PRO A 681 -9.78 -19.60 -34.43
C PRO A 681 -8.61 -20.42 -35.00
N GLU A 682 -8.16 -20.14 -36.23
CA GLU A 682 -6.99 -20.75 -36.83
C GLU A 682 -5.69 -20.45 -36.06
N LEU A 683 -5.58 -19.28 -35.40
CA LEU A 683 -4.39 -18.90 -34.64
C LEU A 683 -4.13 -19.84 -33.47
N SER A 684 -5.15 -20.48 -32.90
CA SER A 684 -4.95 -21.42 -31.80
C SER A 684 -4.29 -22.74 -32.23
N HIS A 685 -4.16 -22.98 -33.53
CA HIS A 685 -3.54 -24.18 -34.10
C HIS A 685 -2.31 -23.86 -34.95
N ASP A 686 -2.00 -22.57 -35.16
CA ASP A 686 -0.77 -22.15 -35.83
C ASP A 686 0.43 -22.57 -34.97
N ALA A 687 1.43 -23.22 -35.57
CA ALA A 687 2.64 -23.67 -34.89
C ALA A 687 3.39 -22.54 -34.18
N LYS A 688 3.20 -21.27 -34.58
CA LYS A 688 3.76 -20.10 -33.90
C LYS A 688 3.08 -19.78 -32.56
N PHE A 689 1.82 -20.17 -32.37
CA PHE A 689 1.00 -19.72 -31.24
C PHE A 689 0.26 -20.85 -30.50
N ALA A 690 0.37 -22.11 -30.94
CA ALA A 690 -0.40 -23.22 -30.40
C ALA A 690 -0.02 -23.58 -28.95
N ALA A 691 1.25 -23.40 -28.57
CA ALA A 691 1.77 -23.73 -27.23
C ALA A 691 2.32 -22.48 -26.51
N PRO A 692 2.33 -22.44 -25.18
CA PRO A 692 2.84 -21.30 -24.40
C PRO A 692 4.24 -20.84 -24.82
N GLU A 693 5.19 -21.77 -24.95
CA GLU A 693 6.60 -21.47 -25.31
C GLU A 693 6.70 -20.91 -26.73
N SER A 694 5.89 -21.43 -27.64
CA SER A 694 5.81 -20.92 -29.02
C SER A 694 5.21 -19.51 -29.05
N ARG A 695 4.16 -19.23 -28.28
CA ARG A 695 3.59 -17.88 -28.13
C ARG A 695 4.63 -16.92 -27.59
N LYS A 696 5.38 -17.34 -26.56
CA LYS A 696 6.42 -16.50 -25.96
C LYS A 696 7.56 -16.19 -26.92
N THR A 697 8.00 -17.19 -27.69
CA THR A 697 9.01 -17.00 -28.74
C THR A 697 8.56 -16.04 -29.85
N ASN A 698 7.26 -16.00 -30.15
CA ASN A 698 6.67 -15.17 -31.20
C ASN A 698 5.87 -13.97 -30.66
N GLU A 699 6.13 -13.55 -29.42
CA GLU A 699 5.29 -12.60 -28.67
C GLU A 699 5.12 -11.25 -29.37
N LYS A 700 6.17 -10.73 -30.02
CA LYS A 700 6.09 -9.46 -30.77
C LYS A 700 5.08 -9.51 -31.92
N GLU A 701 5.01 -10.64 -32.63
CA GLU A 701 4.03 -10.83 -33.71
C GLU A 701 2.63 -11.07 -33.15
N LEU A 702 2.54 -11.81 -32.05
CA LEU A 702 1.29 -12.02 -31.33
C LEU A 702 0.70 -10.67 -30.85
N ASP A 703 1.51 -9.81 -30.25
CA ASP A 703 1.11 -8.49 -29.79
C ASP A 703 0.63 -7.61 -30.95
N ARG A 704 1.27 -7.69 -32.12
CA ARG A 704 0.81 -6.98 -33.32
C ARG A 704 -0.60 -7.43 -33.72
N LEU A 705 -0.84 -8.74 -33.76
CA LEU A 705 -2.15 -9.31 -34.13
C LEU A 705 -3.26 -8.95 -33.12
N VAL A 706 -2.97 -9.05 -31.83
CA VAL A 706 -3.93 -8.66 -30.78
C VAL A 706 -4.17 -7.16 -30.81
N GLY A 707 -3.12 -6.35 -30.96
CA GLY A 707 -3.19 -4.90 -31.06
C GLY A 707 -4.04 -4.42 -32.23
N GLU A 708 -3.87 -5.01 -33.42
CA GLU A 708 -4.68 -4.71 -34.61
C GLU A 708 -6.18 -5.00 -34.39
N TRP A 709 -6.49 -6.09 -33.67
CA TRP A 709 -7.86 -6.40 -33.30
C TRP A 709 -8.44 -5.41 -32.29
N CYS A 710 -7.66 -5.02 -31.27
CA CYS A 710 -8.05 -4.05 -30.25
C CYS A 710 -8.30 -2.65 -30.82
N ALA A 711 -7.43 -2.18 -31.72
CA ALA A 711 -7.45 -0.81 -32.25
C ALA A 711 -8.75 -0.43 -33.00
N THR A 712 -9.55 -1.41 -33.40
CA THR A 712 -10.82 -1.21 -34.12
C THR A 712 -12.06 -1.25 -33.22
N ARG A 713 -11.90 -1.39 -31.90
CA ARG A 713 -12.98 -1.57 -30.92
C ARG A 713 -12.75 -0.70 -29.69
N THR A 714 -13.82 -0.31 -29.01
CA THR A 714 -13.68 0.41 -27.74
C THR A 714 -13.18 -0.53 -26.64
N ASN A 715 -12.38 0.00 -25.71
CA ASN A 715 -11.88 -0.74 -24.55
C ASN A 715 -13.03 -1.42 -23.76
N SER A 716 -14.15 -0.73 -23.56
CA SER A 716 -15.33 -1.26 -22.86
C SER A 716 -15.97 -2.46 -23.58
N ALA A 717 -16.05 -2.44 -24.91
CA ALA A 717 -16.59 -3.55 -25.69
C ALA A 717 -15.66 -4.77 -25.65
N ILE A 718 -14.34 -4.54 -25.71
CA ILE A 718 -13.34 -5.60 -25.57
C ILE A 718 -13.43 -6.22 -24.18
N THR A 719 -13.38 -5.41 -23.12
CA THR A 719 -13.51 -5.84 -21.72
C THR A 719 -14.76 -6.71 -21.54
N ALA A 720 -15.94 -6.23 -21.95
CA ALA A 720 -17.18 -6.98 -21.82
C ALA A 720 -17.15 -8.33 -22.56
N SER A 721 -16.62 -8.35 -23.79
CA SER A 721 -16.57 -9.57 -24.62
C SER A 721 -15.64 -10.65 -24.05
N LEU A 722 -14.50 -10.25 -23.48
CA LEU A 722 -13.50 -11.14 -22.91
C LEU A 722 -13.90 -11.63 -21.52
N GLN A 723 -14.44 -10.74 -20.68
CA GLN A 723 -14.97 -11.11 -19.37
C GLN A 723 -16.14 -12.10 -19.46
N ALA A 724 -17.00 -11.97 -20.49
CA ALA A 724 -18.05 -12.95 -20.77
C ALA A 724 -17.51 -14.36 -21.10
N LYS A 725 -16.25 -14.47 -21.51
CA LYS A 725 -15.54 -15.73 -21.77
C LYS A 725 -14.57 -16.10 -20.64
N LYS A 726 -14.62 -15.40 -19.50
CA LYS A 726 -13.71 -15.59 -18.37
C LYS A 726 -12.22 -15.43 -18.77
N ILE A 727 -11.94 -14.53 -19.71
CA ILE A 727 -10.58 -14.13 -20.06
C ILE A 727 -10.27 -12.82 -19.29
N PRO A 728 -9.17 -12.77 -18.51
CA PRO A 728 -8.76 -11.55 -17.82
C PRO A 728 -8.52 -10.38 -18.79
N ALA A 729 -9.39 -9.38 -18.75
CA ALA A 729 -9.24 -8.15 -19.52
C ALA A 729 -9.92 -6.97 -18.83
N GLY A 730 -9.36 -5.78 -18.97
CA GLY A 730 -9.86 -4.58 -18.28
C GLY A 730 -9.50 -3.30 -19.02
N SER A 731 -10.42 -2.34 -19.05
CA SER A 731 -10.13 -1.00 -19.56
C SER A 731 -9.10 -0.34 -18.65
N VAL A 732 -8.11 0.34 -19.23
CA VAL A 732 -7.22 1.20 -18.44
C VAL A 732 -8.04 2.42 -18.02
N MET A 733 -8.28 2.58 -16.72
CA MET A 733 -9.11 3.65 -16.18
C MET A 733 -8.26 4.82 -15.70
N ASN A 734 -8.77 6.03 -15.82
CA ASN A 734 -8.24 7.18 -15.09
C ASN A 734 -9.13 7.50 -13.86
N VAL A 735 -8.83 8.58 -13.14
CA VAL A 735 -9.60 8.95 -11.95
C VAL A 735 -11.04 9.38 -12.25
N VAL A 736 -11.28 9.95 -13.44
CA VAL A 736 -12.62 10.36 -13.88
C VAL A 736 -13.49 9.13 -14.10
N ASP A 737 -12.92 8.11 -14.78
CA ASP A 737 -13.58 6.82 -14.99
C ASP A 737 -13.92 6.16 -13.65
N LEU A 738 -12.96 6.10 -12.72
CA LEU A 738 -13.12 5.47 -11.40
C LEU A 738 -14.18 6.14 -10.52
N LEU A 739 -14.31 7.47 -10.58
CA LEU A 739 -15.33 8.22 -9.84
C LEU A 739 -16.74 7.96 -10.38
N ALA A 740 -16.86 7.68 -11.68
CA ALA A 740 -18.12 7.39 -12.35
C ALA A 740 -18.42 5.88 -12.47
N ASP A 741 -17.47 5.01 -12.09
CA ASP A 741 -17.56 3.58 -12.32
C ASP A 741 -18.69 2.93 -11.48
N PRO A 742 -19.62 2.19 -12.11
CA PRO A 742 -20.75 1.58 -11.41
C PRO A 742 -20.34 0.59 -10.32
N HIS A 743 -19.18 -0.05 -10.44
CA HIS A 743 -18.71 -1.01 -9.45
C HIS A 743 -18.09 -0.33 -8.24
N MET A 744 -17.26 0.70 -8.44
CA MET A 744 -16.73 1.54 -7.35
C MET A 744 -17.87 2.20 -6.55
N ILE A 745 -18.93 2.67 -7.23
CA ILE A 745 -20.12 3.24 -6.58
C ILE A 745 -20.92 2.17 -5.83
N ALA A 746 -21.22 1.03 -6.47
CA ALA A 746 -22.04 -0.02 -5.87
C ALA A 746 -21.41 -0.63 -4.61
N ARG A 747 -20.08 -0.64 -4.51
CA ARG A 747 -19.33 -1.11 -3.34
C ARG A 747 -19.11 -0.04 -2.27
N GLY A 748 -19.52 1.21 -2.52
CA GLY A 748 -19.42 2.31 -1.56
C GLY A 748 -18.00 2.88 -1.41
N TYR A 749 -17.10 2.61 -2.36
CA TYR A 749 -15.73 3.12 -2.32
C TYR A 749 -15.67 4.64 -2.55
N VAL A 750 -16.56 5.21 -3.36
CA VAL A 750 -16.66 6.65 -3.55
C VAL A 750 -17.58 7.24 -2.48
N VAL A 751 -17.03 8.08 -1.59
CA VAL A 751 -17.78 8.66 -0.46
C VAL A 751 -17.95 10.17 -0.64
N GLU A 752 -19.15 10.68 -0.34
CA GLU A 752 -19.42 12.12 -0.34
C GLU A 752 -19.22 12.71 1.06
N MET A 753 -18.55 13.86 1.13
CA MET A 753 -18.33 14.63 2.35
C MET A 753 -18.82 16.05 2.17
N ASP A 754 -19.56 16.57 3.14
CA ASP A 754 -19.98 17.98 3.17
C ASP A 754 -19.00 18.80 4.00
N HIS A 755 -18.25 19.68 3.35
CA HIS A 755 -17.23 20.51 3.99
C HIS A 755 -17.71 21.97 4.15
N PRO A 756 -17.57 22.61 5.33
CA PRO A 756 -18.15 23.93 5.61
C PRO A 756 -17.80 25.05 4.62
N GLU A 757 -16.60 25.03 4.04
CA GLU A 757 -16.16 26.08 3.10
C GLU A 757 -16.23 25.69 1.62
N VAL A 758 -16.27 24.40 1.29
CA VAL A 758 -16.21 23.95 -0.12
C VAL A 758 -17.48 23.22 -0.56
N GLY A 759 -18.37 22.89 0.37
CA GLY A 759 -19.58 22.12 0.12
C GLY A 759 -19.28 20.64 -0.09
N LYS A 760 -20.18 19.95 -0.80
CA LYS A 760 -20.09 18.51 -1.04
C LYS A 760 -18.96 18.15 -1.99
N ARG A 761 -18.15 17.17 -1.62
CA ARG A 761 -17.05 16.64 -2.41
C ARG A 761 -16.98 15.12 -2.30
N SER A 762 -16.73 14.45 -3.41
CA SER A 762 -16.42 13.02 -3.45
C SER A 762 -14.95 12.78 -3.13
N VAL A 763 -14.65 11.78 -2.30
CA VAL A 763 -13.29 11.30 -2.02
C VAL A 763 -13.30 9.77 -1.96
N ALA A 764 -12.12 9.15 -1.92
CA ALA A 764 -12.00 7.71 -1.74
C ALA A 764 -12.26 7.30 -0.29
N GLY A 765 -13.14 6.31 -0.08
CA GLY A 765 -13.41 5.65 1.18
C GLY A 765 -12.37 4.57 1.52
N LEU A 766 -12.78 3.59 2.33
CA LEU A 766 -11.97 2.39 2.60
C LEU A 766 -12.22 1.36 1.48
N PRO A 767 -11.19 0.65 0.97
CA PRO A 767 -11.32 -0.43 -0.01
C PRO A 767 -11.78 -1.76 0.62
N ILE A 768 -12.68 -1.69 1.60
CA ILE A 768 -13.08 -2.81 2.46
C ILE A 768 -14.59 -2.74 2.71
N SER A 769 -15.27 -3.87 2.56
CA SER A 769 -16.64 -4.07 3.00
C SER A 769 -16.68 -5.00 4.21
N PHE A 770 -17.50 -4.66 5.20
CA PHE A 770 -17.68 -5.42 6.43
C PHE A 770 -19.14 -5.85 6.53
N SER A 771 -19.39 -7.15 6.71
CA SER A 771 -20.76 -7.69 6.80
C SER A 771 -21.50 -7.26 8.08
N ALA A 772 -20.79 -7.07 9.19
CA ALA A 772 -21.39 -6.77 10.50
C ALA A 772 -21.22 -5.32 10.98
N MET A 773 -20.29 -4.55 10.42
CA MET A 773 -20.05 -3.17 10.87
C MET A 773 -21.08 -2.20 10.27
N PRO A 774 -21.54 -1.20 11.03
CA PRO A 774 -22.38 -0.15 10.48
C PRO A 774 -21.60 0.72 9.50
N GLN A 775 -22.33 1.55 8.74
CA GLN A 775 -21.73 2.53 7.85
C GLN A 775 -20.71 3.41 8.60
N LEU A 776 -19.53 3.57 8.00
CA LEU A 776 -18.44 4.33 8.61
C LEU A 776 -18.76 5.84 8.66
N PRO A 777 -18.45 6.52 9.78
CA PRO A 777 -18.67 7.95 9.98
C PRO A 777 -17.67 8.83 9.21
N TYR A 778 -17.85 8.96 7.90
CA TYR A 778 -17.12 9.96 7.15
C TYR A 778 -17.63 11.37 7.49
N PHE A 779 -16.75 12.23 7.97
CA PHE A 779 -17.00 13.66 8.11
C PHE A 779 -15.82 14.46 7.58
N SER A 780 -16.08 15.70 7.16
CA SER A 780 -15.08 16.51 6.46
C SER A 780 -13.82 16.75 7.29
N ALA A 781 -12.73 17.07 6.62
CA ALA A 781 -11.52 17.54 7.30
C ALA A 781 -11.80 18.80 8.13
N PRO A 782 -11.06 19.01 9.23
CA PRO A 782 -11.30 20.15 10.11
C PRO A 782 -10.78 21.45 9.50
N LEU A 783 -11.52 22.53 9.74
CA LEU A 783 -10.97 23.88 9.56
C LEU A 783 -9.77 24.06 10.49
N LEU A 784 -8.82 24.92 10.10
CA LEU A 784 -7.63 25.20 10.89
C LEU A 784 -8.01 25.68 12.31
N GLY A 785 -7.65 24.89 13.33
CA GLY A 785 -7.96 25.20 14.73
C GLY A 785 -9.42 25.04 15.14
N GLN A 786 -10.27 24.41 14.30
CA GLN A 786 -11.71 24.27 14.54
C GLN A 786 -12.06 23.73 15.92
N HIS A 787 -11.23 22.84 16.49
CA HIS A 787 -11.52 22.13 17.72
C HIS A 787 -10.63 22.59 18.89
N ASN A 788 -9.98 23.77 18.80
CA ASN A 788 -9.13 24.29 19.89
C ASN A 788 -9.88 24.35 21.23
N ASP A 789 -11.11 24.85 21.25
CA ASP A 789 -11.88 24.99 22.50
C ASP A 789 -12.30 23.64 23.08
N PHE A 790 -12.67 22.67 22.24
CA PHE A 790 -12.94 21.30 22.68
C PHE A 790 -11.67 20.62 23.22
N VAL A 791 -10.58 20.65 22.44
CA VAL A 791 -9.34 19.92 22.78
C VAL A 791 -8.70 20.50 24.02
N PHE A 792 -8.51 21.82 24.10
CA PHE A 792 -7.82 22.43 25.24
C PHE A 792 -8.75 22.74 26.40
N GLY A 793 -10.05 22.94 26.17
CA GLY A 793 -11.04 23.20 27.20
C GLY A 793 -11.68 21.92 27.74
N ASP A 794 -12.59 21.33 26.97
CA ASP A 794 -13.42 20.21 27.41
C ASP A 794 -12.60 18.93 27.68
N LEU A 795 -11.67 18.60 26.79
CA LEU A 795 -10.88 17.37 26.88
C LEU A 795 -9.77 17.46 27.94
N LEU A 796 -8.95 18.52 27.92
CA LEU A 796 -7.87 18.70 28.90
C LEU A 796 -8.32 19.31 30.23
N GLY A 797 -9.55 19.84 30.30
CA GLY A 797 -10.10 20.43 31.51
C GLY A 797 -9.60 21.84 31.84
N HIS A 798 -8.97 22.56 30.90
CA HIS A 798 -8.59 23.96 31.14
C HIS A 798 -9.83 24.85 31.11
N ASN A 799 -9.96 25.72 32.10
CA ASN A 799 -11.06 26.68 32.11
C ASN A 799 -10.95 27.70 30.96
N PRO A 800 -12.05 28.37 30.57
CA PRO A 800 -12.05 29.32 29.46
C PRO A 800 -11.02 30.46 29.61
N GLU A 801 -10.75 30.92 30.84
CA GLU A 801 -9.75 31.96 31.10
C GLU A 801 -8.32 31.50 30.76
N ARG A 802 -7.98 30.24 31.10
CA ARG A 802 -6.68 29.64 30.78
C ARG A 802 -6.54 29.44 29.27
N VAL A 803 -7.57 28.93 28.59
CA VAL A 803 -7.56 28.77 27.12
C VAL A 803 -7.37 30.12 26.44
N GLN A 804 -8.06 31.17 26.89
CA GLN A 804 -7.86 32.52 26.35
C GLN A 804 -6.46 33.07 26.62
N LYS A 805 -5.88 32.81 27.80
CA LYS A 805 -4.48 33.17 28.10
C LYS A 805 -3.50 32.45 27.17
N LEU A 806 -3.74 31.17 26.88
CA LEU A 806 -2.90 30.37 25.97
C LEU A 806 -3.01 30.85 24.51
N LYS A 807 -4.20 31.32 24.08
CA LYS A 807 -4.37 32.02 22.79
C LYS A 807 -3.61 33.34 22.78
N HIS A 808 -3.71 34.13 23.85
CA HIS A 808 -3.02 35.41 23.96
C HIS A 808 -1.48 35.27 24.01
N SER A 809 -0.97 34.22 24.68
CA SER A 809 0.46 33.89 24.69
C SER A 809 0.94 33.20 23.41
N GLN A 810 0.03 32.98 22.45
CA GLN A 810 0.28 32.24 21.20
C GLN A 810 0.86 30.84 21.44
N ALA A 811 0.47 30.19 22.54
CA ALA A 811 0.69 28.75 22.73
C ALA A 811 -0.31 27.96 21.88
N ILE A 812 -1.56 28.42 21.86
CA ILE A 812 -2.64 28.03 20.94
C ILE A 812 -2.78 29.17 19.92
N TYR A 813 -2.96 28.84 18.64
CA TYR A 813 -3.21 29.87 17.62
C TYR A 813 -4.67 30.34 17.55
#